data_AF-A0A3A0AY88-F1
#
_entry.id   AF-A0A3A0AY88-F1
#
_cell.length_a   1.000
_cell.length_b   1.000
_cell.length_c   1.000
_cell.angle_alpha   90.00
_cell.angle_beta   90.00
_cell.angle_gamma   90.00
#
_symmetry.space_group_name_H-M   'P 1'
#
loop_
_entity.id
_entity.type
_entity.pdbx_description
1 polymer ?
#
loop_
_entity_poly.entity_id
_entity_poly.type
_entity_poly.pdbx_seq_one_letter_code
_entity_poly.pdbx_strand_id
1 'polypeptide(L)'
;MFNSRTNAPRGVLLALVLLAFAMLPLPWSVGVGRAEEEQPLEEAPVAEVQPYLPTLDPAIEAAWRLADGAVAAGSESRAWLFGPAPIALATETYRDSPTGRRTLAYYDKGRLDILDPSEDPASEWYVTPALLVTEMLSGDIQFGEDVLVHRDPAAIPIVGDPGQANALTYATLAPLASVSKLVAVKTGTLGFTATDGATPNVAAPRIGATVTALLDARGTIRTEAVADSLVRIGRYDKVTGHNIAQPFVAWAEAQQPSALWLLGHPLTEPYWVDATVDGVQTRMLLQAFERRILTYTPSNPAGWQVESANVGLHYRQWRSLAQPSDPFLLGLASNEPFGEELVAAATANLIDPYMFVALALVASEGNPLARQANGGYGLLAVRPGSDASLLAPAGAEFTSQALAETSKLRAATTRTRGQRQAARAKIQAELVLADPARNSGLAAVELARWMPESLDWRSILANYYSGGAPNWDDPQLVRFVDDTLAMYATLKAIYPQPAEPQVTEAGTLLGVGHAAYYSPSYTTAWWERTLLLYQSWNKIAPGWTNDPNGYYCVRPGYIPGERLLLVANGTSIVCTIGDTVATPHLASWRAHWVVELSWSSFEALGLPANNMVEVYHLGMNPPPPMPDPPADETPVAEPPVEAPPVVEPPVDETPTPEPPVEVTPTPEPTPVTDPLRDPDTPQAEGAAGIVPGNLPQEWWETTLAHHAEQGNAAEGWLLDPQGFYCLHPDYLPGERLRVVRGAQEITCTIGDSIPPDQIDAWRGAWVVQLNDAAWHALNLDPSQADGDRVVIYYAPLGSAAPSTHTTDDRGGRQQ
;
A
#
# COMPACT_ATOMS: atom_id res chain seq x y z
N MET A 1 -41.27 37.58 11.65
CA MET A 1 -42.54 38.33 11.78
C MET A 1 -42.55 39.47 10.78
N PHE A 2 -43.65 39.57 10.01
CA PHE A 2 -44.10 40.64 9.07
C PHE A 2 -43.20 41.06 7.88
N ASN A 3 -43.46 40.66 6.62
CA ASN A 3 -44.45 41.11 5.59
C ASN A 3 -44.10 42.49 4.96
N SER A 4 -43.94 42.67 3.64
CA SER A 4 -45.01 42.62 2.60
C SER A 4 -44.43 42.72 1.17
N ARG A 5 -44.83 41.85 0.23
CA ARG A 5 -45.75 42.02 -0.96
C ARG A 5 -45.22 42.99 -2.04
N THR A 6 -45.18 42.67 -3.35
CA THR A 6 -46.30 42.23 -4.23
C THR A 6 -45.86 41.56 -5.56
N ASN A 7 -46.64 40.54 -5.95
CA ASN A 7 -46.99 39.93 -7.27
C ASN A 7 -46.99 40.90 -8.48
N ALA A 8 -47.00 40.53 -9.79
CA ALA A 8 -46.82 39.36 -10.68
C ALA A 8 -47.36 39.81 -12.10
N PRO A 9 -47.72 38.96 -13.09
CA PRO A 9 -47.02 38.78 -14.38
C PRO A 9 -47.92 39.04 -15.64
N ARG A 10 -47.39 38.81 -16.86
CA ARG A 10 -48.07 38.58 -18.17
C ARG A 10 -46.97 38.35 -19.22
N GLY A 11 -47.02 37.44 -20.20
CA GLY A 11 -48.04 36.58 -20.77
C GLY A 11 -47.59 36.22 -22.20
N VAL A 12 -47.66 34.94 -22.55
CA VAL A 12 -47.29 34.31 -23.84
C VAL A 12 -48.21 34.77 -24.99
N LEU A 13 -47.68 34.94 -26.22
CA LEU A 13 -48.31 34.44 -27.48
C LEU A 13 -47.43 34.62 -28.74
N LEU A 14 -47.67 33.70 -29.66
CA LEU A 14 -46.87 33.19 -30.78
C LEU A 14 -47.30 33.80 -32.14
N ALA A 15 -46.42 33.69 -33.15
CA ALA A 15 -46.68 33.29 -34.56
C ALA A 15 -46.42 34.30 -35.73
N LEU A 16 -45.47 33.89 -36.61
CA LEU A 16 -45.55 33.71 -38.10
C LEU A 16 -45.80 34.97 -39.00
N VAL A 17 -45.21 35.25 -40.18
CA VAL A 17 -44.46 34.57 -41.28
C VAL A 17 -43.77 35.68 -42.15
N LEU A 18 -42.62 35.44 -42.80
CA LEU A 18 -42.38 35.59 -44.27
C LEU A 18 -40.90 35.78 -44.68
N LEU A 19 -40.45 34.81 -45.50
CA LEU A 19 -39.23 34.73 -46.29
C LEU A 19 -39.21 35.72 -47.48
N ALA A 20 -38.00 36.15 -47.88
CA ALA A 20 -37.70 36.61 -49.23
C ALA A 20 -36.36 36.03 -49.74
N PHE A 21 -36.39 35.59 -50.99
CA PHE A 21 -35.46 34.77 -51.77
C PHE A 21 -34.41 35.59 -52.57
N ALA A 22 -33.26 34.99 -52.88
CA ALA A 22 -32.47 35.23 -54.12
C ALA A 22 -31.51 34.02 -54.36
N MET A 23 -31.88 33.03 -55.19
CA MET A 23 -31.56 32.79 -56.63
C MET A 23 -30.13 32.27 -56.92
N LEU A 24 -29.90 30.94 -57.09
CA LEU A 24 -29.98 30.05 -58.29
C LEU A 24 -28.61 29.89 -59.04
N PRO A 25 -28.28 28.80 -59.80
CA PRO A 25 -29.04 27.58 -60.14
C PRO A 25 -28.30 26.22 -59.93
N LEU A 26 -29.07 25.12 -59.91
CA LEU A 26 -28.62 23.73 -60.08
C LEU A 26 -28.74 23.32 -61.57
N PRO A 27 -27.84 22.48 -62.11
CA PRO A 27 -28.16 21.63 -63.25
C PRO A 27 -28.45 20.20 -62.81
N TRP A 28 -29.65 19.70 -63.12
CA TRP A 28 -29.93 18.28 -63.20
C TRP A 28 -29.48 17.77 -64.58
N SER A 29 -28.53 16.83 -64.59
CA SER A 29 -28.27 15.99 -65.75
C SER A 29 -28.52 14.54 -65.33
N VAL A 30 -29.53 13.92 -65.94
CA VAL A 30 -29.79 12.48 -65.85
C VAL A 30 -28.76 11.79 -66.74
N GLY A 31 -27.77 11.14 -66.14
CA GLY A 31 -26.72 10.38 -66.82
C GLY A 31 -26.75 8.92 -66.39
N VAL A 32 -27.15 8.05 -67.31
CA VAL A 32 -27.06 6.59 -67.16
C VAL A 32 -25.58 6.17 -67.27
N GLY A 33 -25.10 5.46 -66.25
CA GLY A 33 -24.06 4.42 -66.35
C GLY A 33 -22.63 4.86 -66.70
N ARG A 34 -21.79 4.98 -65.67
CA ARG A 34 -20.41 4.48 -65.69
C ARG A 34 -20.00 4.18 -64.25
N ALA A 35 -19.44 2.99 -64.03
CA ALA A 35 -18.81 2.63 -62.76
C ALA A 35 -17.60 3.54 -62.58
N GLU A 36 -17.67 4.45 -61.61
CA GLU A 36 -16.53 5.21 -61.10
C GLU A 36 -16.00 4.49 -59.86
N GLU A 37 -14.67 4.36 -59.84
CA GLU A 37 -13.86 3.76 -58.79
C GLU A 37 -14.26 4.21 -57.39
N GLU A 38 -14.27 3.25 -56.46
CA GLU A 38 -14.35 3.45 -55.02
C GLU A 38 -13.28 4.47 -54.58
N GLN A 39 -13.72 5.65 -54.13
CA GLN A 39 -12.90 6.47 -53.24
C GLN A 39 -13.03 5.87 -51.83
N PRO A 40 -11.92 5.50 -51.17
CA PRO A 40 -11.99 5.07 -49.78
C PRO A 40 -12.47 6.25 -48.94
N LEU A 41 -13.50 6.01 -48.12
CA LEU A 41 -13.89 6.91 -47.04
C LEU A 41 -12.69 7.03 -46.11
N GLU A 42 -12.04 8.19 -46.12
CA GLU A 42 -10.98 8.51 -45.17
C GLU A 42 -11.61 8.56 -43.77
N GLU A 43 -11.36 7.53 -42.96
CA GLU A 43 -11.80 7.47 -41.56
C GLU A 43 -11.24 8.69 -40.83
N ALA A 44 -12.11 9.49 -40.21
CA ALA A 44 -11.69 10.57 -39.34
C ALA A 44 -10.81 9.98 -38.21
N PRO A 45 -9.65 10.59 -37.88
CA PRO A 45 -8.78 10.06 -36.84
C PRO A 45 -9.55 9.99 -35.52
N VAL A 46 -9.61 8.80 -34.92
CA VAL A 46 -10.13 8.60 -33.56
C VAL A 46 -9.26 9.43 -32.63
N ALA A 47 -9.83 10.43 -31.96
CA ALA A 47 -9.09 11.26 -31.02
C ALA A 47 -8.55 10.38 -29.87
N GLU A 48 -7.23 10.37 -29.71
CA GLU A 48 -6.56 9.63 -28.64
C GLU A 48 -7.00 10.18 -27.27
N VAL A 49 -7.50 9.30 -26.39
CA VAL A 49 -7.95 9.69 -25.05
C VAL A 49 -6.72 10.08 -24.22
N GLN A 50 -6.68 11.34 -23.78
CA GLN A 50 -5.60 11.86 -22.97
C GLN A 50 -5.92 11.67 -21.47
N PRO A 51 -4.92 11.31 -20.64
CA PRO A 51 -5.12 11.22 -19.21
C PRO A 51 -5.48 12.58 -18.61
N TYR A 52 -6.33 12.57 -17.58
CA TYR A 52 -6.58 13.76 -16.78
C TYR A 52 -5.40 14.00 -15.84
N LEU A 53 -4.57 15.00 -16.15
CA LEU A 53 -3.42 15.36 -15.32
C LEU A 53 -3.78 16.50 -14.37
N PRO A 54 -3.42 16.42 -13.07
CA PRO A 54 -3.61 17.52 -12.15
C PRO A 54 -2.74 18.72 -12.55
N THR A 55 -3.30 19.92 -12.41
CA THR A 55 -2.59 21.18 -12.69
C THR A 55 -2.35 21.97 -11.41
N LEU A 56 -1.18 22.58 -11.28
CA LEU A 56 -0.88 23.46 -10.15
C LEU A 56 -1.81 24.68 -10.18
N ASP A 57 -2.46 24.99 -9.06
CA ASP A 57 -3.29 26.17 -8.95
C ASP A 57 -2.44 27.45 -9.13
N PRO A 58 -2.84 28.42 -9.99
CA PRO A 58 -2.09 29.63 -10.23
C PRO A 58 -1.79 30.48 -8.98
N ALA A 59 -2.68 30.47 -7.98
CA ALA A 59 -2.44 31.18 -6.72
C ALA A 59 -1.34 30.50 -5.90
N ILE A 60 -1.34 29.16 -5.86
CA ILE A 60 -0.27 28.38 -5.23
C ILE A 60 1.05 28.61 -5.97
N GLU A 61 1.04 28.61 -7.30
CA GLU A 61 2.22 28.91 -8.11
C GLU A 61 2.77 30.30 -7.79
N ALA A 62 1.91 31.32 -7.67
CA ALA A 62 2.30 32.68 -7.33
C ALA A 62 2.94 32.76 -5.93
N ALA A 63 2.39 32.06 -4.94
CA ALA A 63 2.96 31.98 -3.59
C ALA A 63 4.34 31.29 -3.59
N TRP A 64 4.49 30.20 -4.35
CA TRP A 64 5.79 29.54 -4.51
C TRP A 64 6.80 30.45 -5.23
N ARG A 65 6.40 31.17 -6.29
CA ARG A 65 7.28 32.12 -6.99
C ARG A 65 7.76 33.25 -6.10
N LEU A 66 6.92 33.74 -5.17
CA LEU A 66 7.33 34.73 -4.17
C LEU A 66 8.41 34.18 -3.23
N ALA A 67 8.29 32.92 -2.83
CA ALA A 67 9.21 32.27 -1.91
C ALA A 67 10.54 31.86 -2.57
N ASP A 68 10.48 31.25 -3.75
CA ASP A 68 11.60 30.52 -4.35
C ASP A 68 11.85 30.86 -5.84
N GLY A 69 11.01 31.68 -6.47
CA GLY A 69 11.14 32.03 -7.89
C GLY A 69 12.48 32.69 -8.23
N ALA A 70 13.04 33.49 -7.31
CA ALA A 70 14.35 34.11 -7.49
C ALA A 70 15.51 33.09 -7.48
N VAL A 71 15.40 32.06 -6.64
CA VAL A 71 16.36 30.94 -6.57
C VAL A 71 16.23 30.06 -7.82
N ALA A 72 15.00 29.72 -8.22
CA ALA A 72 14.71 28.97 -9.43
C ALA A 72 15.22 29.67 -10.71
N ALA A 73 15.16 31.00 -10.75
CA ALA A 73 15.70 31.81 -11.84
C ALA A 73 17.23 32.02 -11.77
N GLY A 74 17.91 31.54 -10.72
CA GLY A 74 19.34 31.74 -10.50
C GLY A 74 19.74 33.17 -10.14
N SER A 75 18.78 34.03 -9.80
CA SER A 75 19.00 35.43 -9.40
C SER A 75 19.40 35.59 -7.93
N GLU A 76 19.05 34.61 -7.09
CA GLU A 76 19.47 34.50 -5.70
C GLU A 76 20.17 33.16 -5.45
N SER A 77 21.15 33.17 -4.55
CA SER A 77 21.97 32.01 -4.20
C SER A 77 21.87 31.73 -2.70
N ARG A 78 20.82 31.01 -2.32
CA ARG A 78 20.47 30.64 -0.93
C ARG A 78 19.73 29.29 -0.91
N ALA A 79 19.53 28.74 0.28
CA ALA A 79 18.67 27.56 0.47
C ALA A 79 17.21 27.81 0.01
N TRP A 80 16.57 26.74 -0.46
CA TRP A 80 15.15 26.72 -0.84
C TRP A 80 14.24 26.89 0.37
N LEU A 81 13.14 27.63 0.21
CA LEU A 81 12.08 27.71 1.20
C LEU A 81 11.15 26.49 1.08
N PHE A 82 10.57 26.22 -0.07
CA PHE A 82 9.69 25.06 -0.32
C PHE A 82 10.39 23.97 -1.11
N GLY A 83 11.15 24.32 -2.14
CA GLY A 83 11.83 23.37 -3.04
C GLY A 83 11.74 23.78 -4.51
N PRO A 84 12.40 23.05 -5.42
CA PRO A 84 12.50 23.43 -6.83
C PRO A 84 11.20 23.24 -7.62
N ALA A 85 10.30 22.35 -7.19
CA ALA A 85 9.01 22.07 -7.83
C ALA A 85 8.05 21.38 -6.85
N PRO A 86 6.73 21.35 -7.14
CA PRO A 86 5.80 20.50 -6.42
C PRO A 86 6.16 19.03 -6.60
N ILE A 87 6.10 18.24 -5.52
CA ILE A 87 6.31 16.79 -5.53
C ILE A 87 4.98 16.01 -5.65
N ALA A 88 3.86 16.65 -5.34
CA ALA A 88 2.52 16.10 -5.56
C ALA A 88 1.47 17.22 -5.54
N LEU A 89 0.41 17.02 -6.33
CA LEU A 89 -0.78 17.87 -6.35
C LEU A 89 -1.96 17.02 -5.88
N ALA A 90 -2.78 17.55 -4.99
CA ALA A 90 -3.93 16.81 -4.50
C ALA A 90 -5.10 17.73 -4.11
N THR A 91 -6.29 17.13 -4.04
CA THR A 91 -7.49 17.71 -3.44
C THR A 91 -7.92 16.80 -2.30
N GLU A 92 -8.11 17.37 -1.12
CA GLU A 92 -8.41 16.60 0.09
C GLU A 92 -9.68 17.13 0.77
N THR A 93 -10.34 16.30 1.56
CA THR A 93 -11.46 16.73 2.39
C THR A 93 -11.02 17.84 3.34
N TYR A 94 -11.79 18.93 3.34
CA TYR A 94 -11.71 20.01 4.30
C TYR A 94 -13.12 20.50 4.62
N ARG A 95 -13.70 20.01 5.72
CA ARG A 95 -15.13 20.15 6.04
C ARG A 95 -15.62 21.60 6.01
N ASP A 96 -14.79 22.53 6.46
CA ASP A 96 -15.18 23.93 6.65
C ASP A 96 -14.99 24.77 5.36
N SER A 97 -14.48 24.17 4.28
CA SER A 97 -14.50 24.75 2.93
C SER A 97 -15.93 24.78 2.38
N PRO A 98 -16.34 25.81 1.62
CA PRO A 98 -17.64 25.82 0.93
C PRO A 98 -17.83 24.64 -0.04
N THR A 99 -16.73 24.06 -0.53
CA THR A 99 -16.75 22.87 -1.40
C THR A 99 -16.62 21.56 -0.63
N GLY A 100 -16.38 21.61 0.69
CA GLY A 100 -16.00 20.47 1.53
C GLY A 100 -14.57 19.97 1.26
N ARG A 101 -13.78 20.69 0.46
CA ARG A 101 -12.47 20.26 -0.04
C ARG A 101 -11.45 21.40 0.01
N ARG A 102 -10.17 21.05 0.20
CA ARG A 102 -9.01 21.94 0.03
C ARG A 102 -8.20 21.52 -1.19
N THR A 103 -7.69 22.50 -1.93
CA THR A 103 -6.69 22.27 -2.99
C THR A 103 -5.31 22.40 -2.37
N LEU A 104 -4.38 21.49 -2.67
CA LEU A 104 -3.06 21.52 -2.06
C LEU A 104 -1.93 21.11 -3.03
N ALA A 105 -0.75 21.63 -2.75
CA ALA A 105 0.50 21.23 -3.42
C ALA A 105 1.57 20.92 -2.38
N TYR A 106 2.12 19.72 -2.44
CA TYR A 106 3.28 19.31 -1.65
C TYR A 106 4.56 19.76 -2.33
N TYR A 107 5.51 20.21 -1.51
CA TYR A 107 6.90 20.50 -1.88
C TYR A 107 7.83 19.75 -0.90
N ASP A 108 9.13 19.75 -1.16
CA ASP A 108 10.10 19.06 -0.30
C ASP A 108 10.00 19.52 1.17
N LYS A 109 9.90 20.83 1.37
CA LYS A 109 10.02 21.49 2.68
C LYS A 109 8.69 22.06 3.20
N GLY A 110 7.55 21.65 2.64
CA GLY A 110 6.24 22.10 3.09
C GLY A 110 5.08 21.70 2.18
N ARG A 111 3.89 22.20 2.50
CA ARG A 111 2.69 22.07 1.67
C ARG A 111 1.96 23.41 1.67
N LEU A 112 1.40 23.79 0.53
CA LEU A 112 0.61 25.00 0.35
C LEU A 112 -0.84 24.61 0.07
N ASP A 113 -1.77 25.21 0.81
CA ASP A 113 -3.19 24.88 0.78
C ASP A 113 -4.03 26.11 0.39
N ILE A 114 -5.07 25.91 -0.41
CA ILE A 114 -6.22 26.80 -0.53
C ILE A 114 -7.37 26.13 0.23
N LEU A 115 -7.69 26.67 1.40
CA LEU A 115 -8.69 26.09 2.30
C LEU A 115 -10.11 26.49 1.91
N ASP A 116 -10.31 27.75 1.49
CA ASP A 116 -11.58 28.27 1.02
C ASP A 116 -11.36 29.05 -0.29
N PRO A 117 -11.78 28.52 -1.45
CA PRO A 117 -11.59 29.18 -2.74
C PRO A 117 -12.46 30.43 -2.92
N SER A 118 -13.42 30.70 -2.03
CA SER A 118 -14.30 31.88 -2.06
C SER A 118 -13.76 33.09 -1.30
N GLU A 119 -12.68 32.92 -0.53
CA GLU A 119 -11.98 33.99 0.17
C GLU A 119 -11.22 34.91 -0.81
N ASP A 120 -10.83 36.10 -0.34
CA ASP A 120 -10.12 37.10 -1.15
C ASP A 120 -8.73 36.59 -1.60
N PRO A 121 -8.49 36.37 -2.91
CA PRO A 121 -7.19 35.91 -3.41
C PRO A 121 -6.05 36.90 -3.19
N ALA A 122 -6.32 38.16 -2.86
CA ALA A 122 -5.32 39.15 -2.50
C ALA A 122 -4.82 39.03 -1.04
N SER A 123 -5.49 38.23 -0.21
CA SER A 123 -5.07 37.96 1.17
C SER A 123 -3.80 37.10 1.20
N GLU A 124 -2.85 37.45 2.06
CA GLU A 124 -1.66 36.62 2.33
C GLU A 124 -2.06 35.21 2.82
N TRP A 125 -3.25 35.08 3.43
CA TRP A 125 -3.76 33.81 3.95
C TRP A 125 -4.64 33.03 2.96
N TYR A 126 -4.84 33.52 1.74
CA TYR A 126 -5.58 32.77 0.71
C TYR A 126 -4.86 31.46 0.37
N VAL A 127 -3.55 31.55 0.13
CA VAL A 127 -2.65 30.39 0.10
C VAL A 127 -1.96 30.29 1.44
N THR A 128 -2.26 29.26 2.20
CA THR A 128 -1.72 29.06 3.55
C THR A 128 -0.77 27.86 3.58
N PRO A 129 0.46 28.00 4.12
CA PRO A 129 1.32 26.86 4.33
C PRO A 129 0.78 26.01 5.48
N ALA A 130 0.72 24.70 5.23
CA ALA A 130 0.16 23.74 6.15
C ALA A 130 1.01 23.61 7.43
N LEU A 131 0.35 23.22 8.50
CA LEU A 131 0.91 23.07 9.85
C LEU A 131 1.60 21.70 10.01
N LEU A 132 2.36 21.26 9.00
CA LEU A 132 2.83 19.86 8.90
C LEU A 132 3.68 19.44 10.11
N VAL A 133 4.45 20.35 10.68
CA VAL A 133 5.28 20.05 11.86
C VAL A 133 4.42 19.89 13.10
N THR A 134 3.45 20.78 13.27
CA THR A 134 2.43 20.64 14.31
C THR A 134 1.75 19.27 14.23
N GLU A 135 1.24 18.90 13.05
CA GLU A 135 0.52 17.63 12.84
C GLU A 135 1.42 16.39 13.07
N MET A 136 2.68 16.41 12.60
CA MET A 136 3.62 15.30 12.83
C MET A 136 4.09 15.18 14.28
N LEU A 137 4.13 16.28 15.03
CA LEU A 137 4.47 16.28 16.46
C LEU A 137 3.28 15.86 17.33
N SER A 138 2.06 16.31 17.03
CA SER A 138 0.86 15.93 17.78
C SER A 138 0.32 14.55 17.41
N GLY A 139 0.55 14.14 16.16
CA GLY A 139 -0.14 12.99 15.57
C GLY A 139 -1.52 13.33 15.00
N ASP A 140 -2.00 14.58 15.10
CA ASP A 140 -3.35 14.96 14.69
C ASP A 140 -3.34 15.57 13.29
N ILE A 141 -3.93 14.87 12.32
CA ILE A 141 -4.10 15.33 10.94
C ILE A 141 -5.36 16.18 10.82
N GLN A 142 -5.24 17.34 10.18
CA GLN A 142 -6.34 18.28 10.02
C GLN A 142 -7.14 18.08 8.72
N PHE A 143 -8.46 17.85 8.83
CA PHE A 143 -9.44 17.73 7.73
C PHE A 143 -10.60 18.75 7.82
N GLY A 144 -10.38 19.81 8.58
CA GLY A 144 -11.32 20.88 8.89
C GLY A 144 -10.77 21.65 10.07
N GLU A 145 -11.39 22.76 10.44
CA GLU A 145 -11.03 23.49 11.65
C GLU A 145 -11.06 22.51 12.84
N ASP A 146 -12.23 21.97 13.18
CA ASP A 146 -12.42 21.06 14.32
C ASP A 146 -12.50 19.58 13.90
N VAL A 147 -11.92 19.20 12.76
CA VAL A 147 -11.87 17.80 12.30
C VAL A 147 -10.43 17.32 12.33
N LEU A 148 -10.13 16.54 13.36
CA LEU A 148 -8.80 15.95 13.56
C LEU A 148 -8.91 14.42 13.51
N VAL A 149 -7.96 13.81 12.82
CA VAL A 149 -7.75 12.36 12.83
C VAL A 149 -6.39 12.08 13.43
N HIS A 150 -6.40 11.34 14.53
CA HIS A 150 -5.21 11.02 15.28
C HIS A 150 -4.44 9.85 14.64
N ARG A 151 -3.11 9.91 14.75
CA ARG A 151 -2.10 8.87 14.50
C ARG A 151 -1.00 9.00 15.55
N ASP A 152 -0.13 8.01 15.65
CA ASP A 152 1.07 8.20 16.47
C ASP A 152 1.96 9.31 15.85
N PRO A 153 2.61 10.16 16.67
CA PRO A 153 3.58 11.14 16.21
C PRO A 153 4.64 10.53 15.28
N ALA A 154 5.14 11.30 14.32
CA ALA A 154 5.97 10.75 13.25
C ALA A 154 7.32 10.22 13.77
N ALA A 155 7.56 8.92 13.61
CA ALA A 155 8.84 8.27 13.91
C ALA A 155 9.90 8.47 12.80
N ILE A 156 9.87 9.63 12.14
CA ILE A 156 10.75 9.98 11.02
C ILE A 156 11.91 10.85 11.52
N PRO A 157 13.17 10.54 11.15
CA PRO A 157 14.33 11.40 11.40
C PRO A 157 14.09 12.84 10.92
N ILE A 158 14.29 13.83 11.79
CA ILE A 158 14.09 15.24 11.43
C ILE A 158 15.28 15.77 10.61
N VAL A 159 16.49 15.38 11.01
CA VAL A 159 17.77 15.79 10.44
C VAL A 159 18.70 14.60 10.32
N GLY A 160 19.62 14.68 9.36
CA GLY A 160 20.67 13.71 9.12
C GLY A 160 20.34 12.70 8.02
N ASP A 161 21.30 11.82 7.76
CA ASP A 161 21.26 10.88 6.65
C ASP A 161 20.17 9.80 6.85
N PRO A 162 19.53 9.35 5.75
CA PRO A 162 18.64 8.20 5.80
C PRO A 162 19.33 6.98 6.42
N GLY A 163 18.65 6.31 7.36
CA GLY A 163 19.18 5.11 8.02
C GLY A 163 20.16 5.36 9.18
N GLN A 164 20.42 6.62 9.57
CA GLN A 164 21.28 6.88 10.74
C GLN A 164 20.70 6.22 12.01
N ALA A 165 21.56 5.54 12.77
CA ALA A 165 21.17 4.96 14.06
C ALA A 165 20.89 6.06 15.09
N ASN A 166 19.86 5.87 15.92
CA ASN A 166 19.46 6.84 16.95
C ASN A 166 19.25 8.26 16.38
N ALA A 167 18.38 8.40 15.38
CA ALA A 167 17.98 9.72 14.89
C ALA A 167 17.04 10.43 15.88
N LEU A 168 17.15 11.77 15.97
CA LEU A 168 16.07 12.58 16.55
C LEU A 168 14.87 12.58 15.60
N THR A 169 13.71 12.13 16.08
CA THR A 169 12.45 12.07 15.32
C THR A 169 11.41 13.05 15.85
N TYR A 170 10.36 13.32 15.07
CA TYR A 170 9.22 14.11 15.56
C TYR A 170 8.62 13.49 16.83
N ALA A 171 8.46 12.17 16.87
CA ALA A 171 7.95 11.46 18.04
C ALA A 171 8.82 11.68 19.30
N THR A 172 10.15 11.70 19.16
CA THR A 172 11.04 11.99 20.30
C THR A 172 11.06 13.48 20.70
N LEU A 173 10.74 14.39 19.77
CA LEU A 173 10.67 15.83 20.02
C LEU A 173 9.31 16.27 20.58
N ALA A 174 8.23 15.56 20.25
CA ALA A 174 6.85 15.87 20.64
C ALA A 174 6.65 16.15 22.13
N PRO A 175 7.26 15.39 23.07
CA PRO A 175 7.12 15.66 24.50
C PRO A 175 7.71 16.99 24.96
N LEU A 176 8.56 17.63 24.16
CA LEU A 176 9.16 18.94 24.42
C LEU A 176 8.40 20.08 23.73
N ALA A 177 7.44 19.75 22.87
CA ALA A 177 6.73 20.69 22.04
C ALA A 177 5.42 21.16 22.69
N SER A 178 5.02 22.40 22.41
CA SER A 178 3.71 22.95 22.80
C SER A 178 2.63 22.57 21.77
N VAL A 179 2.32 21.28 21.64
CA VAL A 179 1.34 20.77 20.65
C VAL A 179 0.04 20.23 21.26
N SER A 180 0.00 19.97 22.57
CA SER A 180 -1.08 19.23 23.24
C SER A 180 -2.44 19.94 23.34
N LYS A 181 -2.65 21.11 22.70
CA LYS A 181 -3.90 21.91 22.80
C LYS A 181 -4.22 22.71 21.53
N LEU A 182 -4.08 22.09 20.38
CA LEU A 182 -4.56 22.67 19.12
C LEU A 182 -6.09 22.56 19.11
N VAL A 183 -6.75 23.56 19.66
CA VAL A 183 -8.16 23.81 19.37
C VAL A 183 -8.17 24.71 18.15
N ALA A 184 -8.89 24.32 17.12
CA ALA A 184 -9.07 25.15 15.95
C ALA A 184 -9.66 26.49 16.38
N VAL A 185 -8.98 27.57 16.01
CA VAL A 185 -9.56 28.90 16.11
C VAL A 185 -9.76 29.42 14.70
N LYS A 186 -10.99 29.89 14.49
CA LYS A 186 -11.72 30.25 13.27
C LYS A 186 -11.08 31.26 12.29
N THR A 187 -9.76 31.43 12.27
CA THR A 187 -9.10 32.52 11.54
C THR A 187 -7.68 32.19 11.05
N GLY A 188 -7.34 30.93 10.78
CA GLY A 188 -5.97 30.57 10.33
C GLY A 188 -4.88 30.84 11.37
N THR A 189 -5.27 31.06 12.62
CA THR A 189 -4.40 31.18 13.79
C THR A 189 -4.79 30.07 14.75
N LEU A 190 -3.89 29.13 15.04
CA LEU A 190 -4.11 28.15 16.10
C LEU A 190 -4.11 28.89 17.44
N GLY A 191 -5.23 28.85 18.16
CA GLY A 191 -5.34 29.46 19.47
C GLY A 191 -5.24 28.40 20.56
N PHE A 192 -4.28 28.56 21.47
CA PHE A 192 -4.16 27.72 22.67
C PHE A 192 -5.28 28.05 23.66
N THR A 193 -6.11 27.07 24.03
CA THR A 193 -6.93 27.17 25.25
C THR A 193 -6.23 26.43 26.37
N ALA A 194 -5.95 27.10 27.49
CA ALA A 194 -5.35 26.46 28.64
C ALA A 194 -6.40 25.55 29.34
N THR A 195 -6.38 24.23 29.09
CA THR A 195 -7.04 23.27 29.99
C THR A 195 -6.20 22.97 31.23
N ASP A 196 -6.87 22.90 32.37
CA ASP A 196 -6.29 22.81 33.71
C ASP A 196 -5.40 21.57 33.91
N GLY A 197 -4.14 21.77 34.34
CA GLY A 197 -3.39 20.77 35.12
C GLY A 197 -2.06 20.25 34.54
N ALA A 198 -1.80 20.36 33.24
CA ALA A 198 -0.47 20.11 32.66
C ALA A 198 0.21 21.45 32.39
N THR A 199 1.32 21.73 33.05
CA THR A 199 2.17 22.88 32.70
C THR A 199 2.50 22.79 31.21
N PRO A 200 2.18 23.80 30.38
CA PRO A 200 2.62 23.78 29.00
C PRO A 200 4.15 23.73 28.97
N ASN A 201 4.75 23.13 27.94
CA ASN A 201 6.20 23.08 27.74
C ASN A 201 6.76 24.48 27.45
N VAL A 202 6.56 25.44 28.35
CA VAL A 202 6.91 26.85 28.17
C VAL A 202 8.22 27.16 28.88
N ALA A 203 8.93 28.15 28.36
CA ALA A 203 10.12 28.70 28.98
C ALA A 203 9.87 30.15 29.41
N ALA A 204 10.59 30.62 30.43
CA ALA A 204 10.65 32.04 30.69
C ALA A 204 11.35 32.78 29.53
N PRO A 205 11.05 34.07 29.29
CA PRO A 205 11.81 34.88 28.33
C PRO A 205 13.29 34.98 28.74
N ARG A 206 14.20 34.65 27.82
CA ARG A 206 15.67 34.64 28.03
C ARG A 206 16.42 35.40 26.95
N ILE A 207 15.85 36.49 26.43
CA ILE A 207 16.44 37.29 25.35
C ILE A 207 17.88 37.69 25.71
N GLY A 208 18.82 37.46 24.79
CA GLY A 208 20.25 37.73 24.95
C GLY A 208 21.04 36.59 25.61
N ALA A 209 20.40 35.63 26.28
CA ALA A 209 21.07 34.46 26.84
C ALA A 209 21.62 33.55 25.74
N THR A 210 22.70 32.82 26.02
CA THR A 210 23.29 31.85 25.10
C THR A 210 22.48 30.55 25.06
N VAL A 211 22.40 29.93 23.88
CA VAL A 211 21.77 28.63 23.68
C VAL A 211 22.83 27.56 23.84
N THR A 212 22.78 26.81 24.94
CA THR A 212 23.83 25.83 25.31
C THR A 212 23.28 24.41 25.53
N ALA A 213 21.96 24.24 25.46
CA ALA A 213 21.31 22.95 25.66
C ALA A 213 21.53 22.03 24.45
N LEU A 214 21.94 20.79 24.72
CA LEU A 214 22.07 19.72 23.72
C LEU A 214 20.92 18.73 23.91
N LEU A 215 20.15 18.50 22.87
CA LEU A 215 19.10 17.49 22.80
C LEU A 215 19.67 16.24 22.11
N ASP A 216 19.59 15.10 22.78
CA ASP A 216 19.95 13.83 22.16
C ASP A 216 18.75 13.12 21.53
N ALA A 217 19.03 12.07 20.77
CA ALA A 217 18.04 11.28 20.05
C ALA A 217 17.01 10.56 20.92
N ARG A 218 17.20 10.51 22.24
CA ARG A 218 16.23 9.94 23.18
C ARG A 218 15.29 11.01 23.77
N GLY A 219 15.36 12.25 23.27
CA GLY A 219 14.61 13.37 23.82
C GLY A 219 15.20 13.92 25.14
N THR A 220 16.43 13.52 25.51
CA THR A 220 17.04 13.98 26.75
C THR A 220 17.80 15.29 26.54
N ILE A 221 17.50 16.28 27.38
CA ILE A 221 18.16 17.58 27.35
C ILE A 221 19.36 17.58 28.31
N ARG A 222 20.55 17.81 27.79
CA ARG A 222 21.74 18.15 28.57
C ARG A 222 21.96 19.65 28.57
N THR A 223 21.64 20.30 29.68
CA THR A 223 21.86 21.74 29.88
C THR A 223 23.35 22.06 29.90
N GLU A 224 23.73 23.20 29.31
CA GLU A 224 25.13 23.69 29.29
C GLU A 224 26.14 22.77 28.58
N ALA A 225 25.68 21.74 27.87
CA ALA A 225 26.54 20.79 27.17
C ALA A 225 27.30 21.39 25.99
N VAL A 226 26.83 22.50 25.42
CA VAL A 226 27.52 23.28 24.37
C VAL A 226 27.93 24.64 24.93
N ALA A 227 28.85 24.63 25.88
CA ALA A 227 29.27 25.80 26.65
C ALA A 227 29.98 26.88 25.82
N ASP A 228 30.57 26.50 24.69
CA ASP A 228 31.24 27.36 23.72
C ASP A 228 30.29 28.01 22.69
N SER A 229 28.98 27.73 22.78
CA SER A 229 27.99 28.31 21.89
C SER A 229 27.97 29.83 21.95
N LEU A 230 28.06 30.44 20.77
CA LEU A 230 27.91 31.89 20.57
C LEU A 230 26.48 32.29 20.17
N VAL A 231 25.59 31.31 19.95
CA VAL A 231 24.21 31.58 19.55
C VAL A 231 23.43 32.13 20.73
N ARG A 232 22.72 33.25 20.52
CA ARG A 232 21.87 33.90 21.52
C ARG A 232 20.40 33.73 21.20
N ILE A 233 19.56 33.84 22.22
CA ILE A 233 18.12 34.06 22.05
C ILE A 233 17.88 35.48 21.54
N GLY A 234 17.16 35.59 20.42
CA GLY A 234 16.83 36.86 19.78
C GLY A 234 15.44 37.39 20.10
N ARG A 235 14.47 36.48 20.25
CA ARG A 235 13.05 36.82 20.43
C ARG A 235 12.38 35.85 21.39
N TYR A 236 11.27 36.26 21.97
CA TYR A 236 10.39 35.42 22.77
C TYR A 236 8.96 35.52 22.23
N ASP A 237 8.34 34.39 21.94
CA ASP A 237 6.96 34.28 21.52
C ASP A 237 6.05 34.11 22.74
N LYS A 238 5.13 35.06 22.94
CA LYS A 238 4.22 35.06 24.09
C LYS A 238 3.01 34.15 23.90
N VAL A 239 2.71 33.73 22.67
CA VAL A 239 1.54 32.91 22.34
C VAL A 239 1.79 31.47 22.81
N THR A 240 2.96 30.96 22.45
CA THR A 240 3.39 29.58 22.75
C THR A 240 4.34 29.50 23.94
N GLY A 241 4.95 30.62 24.35
CA GLY A 241 5.84 30.67 25.50
C GLY A 241 7.26 30.15 25.21
N HIS A 242 7.76 30.32 23.98
CA HIS A 242 9.08 29.84 23.57
C HIS A 242 10.04 30.96 23.16
N ASN A 243 11.31 30.75 23.47
CA ASN A 243 12.41 31.57 22.99
C ASN A 243 12.79 31.16 21.56
N ILE A 244 13.24 32.10 20.73
CA ILE A 244 13.66 31.86 19.35
C ILE A 244 15.15 32.24 19.22
N ALA A 245 15.95 31.35 18.63
CA ALA A 245 17.36 31.63 18.40
C ALA A 245 17.55 32.79 17.41
N GLN A 246 18.52 33.66 17.68
CA GLN A 246 18.80 34.86 16.88
C GLN A 246 19.06 34.55 15.39
N PRO A 247 19.78 33.47 15.00
CA PRO A 247 19.93 33.12 13.59
C PRO A 247 18.59 32.88 12.88
N PHE A 248 17.62 32.24 13.56
CA PHE A 248 16.30 31.99 13.01
C PHE A 248 15.45 33.26 12.93
N VAL A 249 15.55 34.16 13.91
CA VAL A 249 14.90 35.48 13.85
C VAL A 249 15.42 36.28 12.65
N ALA A 250 16.75 36.40 12.53
CA ALA A 250 17.37 37.17 11.46
C ALA A 250 17.08 36.57 10.07
N TRP A 251 17.09 35.23 9.97
CA TRP A 251 16.76 34.54 8.73
C TRP A 251 15.30 34.77 8.32
N ALA A 252 14.35 34.66 9.25
CA ALA A 252 12.93 34.84 8.95
C ALA A 252 12.59 36.28 8.56
N GLU A 253 13.21 37.26 9.21
CA GLU A 253 13.05 38.69 8.88
C GLU A 253 13.63 39.07 7.50
N ALA A 254 14.53 38.26 6.95
CA ALA A 254 15.13 38.47 5.64
C ALA A 254 14.32 37.85 4.48
N GLN A 255 13.26 37.08 4.76
CA GLN A 255 12.44 36.47 3.71
C GLN A 255 11.37 37.42 3.21
N GLN A 256 10.93 37.25 1.94
CA GLN A 256 9.82 38.04 1.40
C GLN A 256 8.47 37.68 2.04
N PRO A 257 8.10 36.38 2.21
CA PRO A 257 6.92 36.03 2.99
C PRO A 257 7.10 36.42 4.46
N SER A 258 6.02 36.79 5.14
CA SER A 258 6.12 37.15 6.55
C SER A 258 6.56 35.94 7.40
N ALA A 259 7.29 36.20 8.49
CA ALA A 259 7.78 35.14 9.37
C ALA A 259 6.62 34.27 9.94
N LEU A 260 5.47 34.89 10.25
CA LEU A 260 4.30 34.16 10.76
C LEU A 260 3.69 33.25 9.70
N TRP A 261 3.57 33.72 8.45
CA TRP A 261 3.09 32.90 7.34
C TRP A 261 4.06 31.75 7.06
N LEU A 262 5.37 32.01 7.04
CA LEU A 262 6.37 31.01 6.67
C LEU A 262 6.62 29.97 7.76
N LEU A 263 6.74 30.38 9.03
CA LEU A 263 7.11 29.51 10.15
C LEU A 263 5.92 29.13 11.04
N GLY A 264 4.98 30.07 11.25
CA GLY A 264 4.06 30.02 12.38
C GLY A 264 4.75 30.36 13.71
N HIS A 265 4.12 29.96 14.81
CA HIS A 265 4.70 30.13 16.14
C HIS A 265 5.76 29.05 16.44
N PRO A 266 6.79 29.36 17.26
CA PRO A 266 7.73 28.34 17.75
C PRO A 266 7.01 27.32 18.64
N LEU A 267 7.33 26.05 18.47
CA LEU A 267 6.76 24.95 19.26
C LEU A 267 7.73 24.41 20.31
N THR A 268 9.03 24.69 20.18
CA THR A 268 10.07 24.22 21.11
C THR A 268 11.05 25.35 21.43
N GLU A 269 11.85 25.17 22.49
CA GLU A 269 13.09 25.94 22.63
C GLU A 269 14.10 25.56 21.52
N PRO A 270 15.10 26.39 21.23
CA PRO A 270 16.20 26.01 20.35
C PRO A 270 17.17 25.09 21.10
N TYR A 271 17.53 23.97 20.47
CA TYR A 271 18.46 22.99 21.01
C TYR A 271 19.60 22.74 20.04
N TRP A 272 20.81 22.55 20.54
CA TRP A 272 21.85 21.89 19.75
C TRP A 272 21.49 20.41 19.60
N VAL A 273 21.80 19.84 18.45
CA VAL A 273 21.64 18.42 18.13
C VAL A 273 22.88 17.95 17.37
N ASP A 274 23.17 16.65 17.49
CA ASP A 274 24.20 15.99 16.71
C ASP A 274 23.50 15.05 15.70
N ALA A 275 23.87 15.13 14.43
CA ALA A 275 23.33 14.30 13.36
C ALA A 275 24.41 13.97 12.32
N THR A 276 24.24 12.89 11.57
CA THR A 276 25.15 12.55 10.47
C THR A 276 24.65 13.24 9.21
N VAL A 277 25.47 14.06 8.54
CA VAL A 277 25.12 14.70 7.27
C VAL A 277 26.22 14.38 6.26
N ASP A 278 25.84 13.77 5.14
CA ASP A 278 26.78 13.29 4.10
C ASP A 278 27.88 12.39 4.69
N GLY A 279 27.51 11.52 5.65
CA GLY A 279 28.41 10.63 6.37
C GLY A 279 29.24 11.30 7.47
N VAL A 280 29.08 12.62 7.70
CA VAL A 280 29.86 13.38 8.67
C VAL A 280 29.03 13.76 9.90
N GLN A 281 29.52 13.40 11.09
CA GLN A 281 28.94 13.86 12.35
C GLN A 281 29.00 15.39 12.44
N THR A 282 27.82 16.01 12.47
CA THR A 282 27.66 17.45 12.39
C THR A 282 26.79 17.93 13.55
N ARG A 283 27.32 18.93 14.27
CA ARG A 283 26.56 19.64 15.30
C ARG A 283 25.86 20.84 14.70
N MET A 284 24.55 20.92 14.91
CA MET A 284 23.71 22.01 14.40
C MET A 284 22.68 22.42 15.45
N LEU A 285 22.17 23.64 15.35
CA LEU A 285 21.06 24.09 16.17
C LEU A 285 19.75 23.70 15.48
N LEU A 286 18.74 23.28 16.21
CA LEU A 286 17.42 22.90 15.72
C LEU A 286 16.32 23.62 16.51
N GLN A 287 15.28 24.09 15.83
CA GLN A 287 14.07 24.58 16.48
C GLN A 287 12.83 24.25 15.63
N ALA A 288 11.79 23.72 16.28
CA ALA A 288 10.51 23.47 15.65
C ALA A 288 9.58 24.68 15.76
N PHE A 289 8.89 24.96 14.65
CA PHE A 289 7.79 25.91 14.50
C PHE A 289 6.59 25.17 13.91
N GLU A 290 5.40 25.76 13.93
CA GLU A 290 4.17 25.10 13.50
C GLU A 290 4.24 24.52 12.07
N ARG A 291 4.92 25.22 11.16
CA ARG A 291 4.98 24.87 9.74
C ARG A 291 6.32 24.23 9.34
N ARG A 292 7.39 24.50 10.10
CA ARG A 292 8.77 24.20 9.70
C ARG A 292 9.66 23.87 10.89
N ILE A 293 10.64 23.00 10.66
CA ILE A 293 11.77 22.84 11.57
C ILE A 293 12.98 23.48 10.90
N LEU A 294 13.57 24.46 11.57
CA LEU A 294 14.78 25.13 11.11
C LEU A 294 16.01 24.52 11.76
N THR A 295 17.08 24.43 10.98
CA THR A 295 18.42 24.07 11.41
C THR A 295 19.37 25.22 11.20
N TYR A 296 20.38 25.37 12.07
CA TYR A 296 21.47 26.33 11.89
C TYR A 296 22.84 25.68 12.07
N THR A 297 23.64 25.72 11.01
CA THR A 297 24.99 25.17 10.95
C THR A 297 25.98 26.30 10.63
N PRO A 298 26.70 26.86 11.62
CA PRO A 298 27.55 28.03 11.43
C PRO A 298 28.63 27.87 10.36
N SER A 299 29.12 26.64 10.17
CA SER A 299 30.17 26.29 9.20
C SER A 299 29.69 26.25 7.75
N ASN A 300 28.38 26.27 7.50
CA ASN A 300 27.86 26.30 6.13
C ASN A 300 28.14 27.68 5.49
N PRO A 301 28.24 27.75 4.14
CA PRO A 301 28.35 29.00 3.42
C PRO A 301 27.20 29.97 3.75
N ALA A 302 27.46 31.28 3.65
CA ALA A 302 26.41 32.29 3.77
C ALA A 302 25.27 32.02 2.77
N GLY A 303 24.03 32.04 3.25
CA GLY A 303 22.85 31.62 2.48
C GLY A 303 22.38 30.18 2.74
N TRP A 304 23.22 29.33 3.33
CA TRP A 304 22.92 27.94 3.73
C TRP A 304 23.18 27.66 5.21
N GLN A 305 23.49 28.70 5.99
CA GLN A 305 23.65 28.55 7.42
C GLN A 305 22.35 28.18 8.11
N VAL A 306 21.21 28.68 7.61
CA VAL A 306 19.88 28.28 8.09
C VAL A 306 19.17 27.53 6.98
N GLU A 307 18.69 26.33 7.29
CA GLU A 307 17.96 25.47 6.36
C GLU A 307 16.69 24.93 7.01
N SER A 308 15.65 24.70 6.22
CA SER A 308 14.43 24.03 6.67
C SER A 308 14.52 22.53 6.39
N ALA A 309 14.10 21.72 7.35
CA ALA A 309 13.94 20.28 7.16
C ALA A 309 12.94 19.99 6.02
N ASN A 310 13.03 18.79 5.43
CA ASN A 310 12.18 18.33 4.34
C ASN A 310 10.79 17.87 4.85
N VAL A 311 10.11 18.76 5.58
CA VAL A 311 8.88 18.44 6.31
C VAL A 311 7.72 18.04 5.40
N GLY A 312 7.73 18.46 4.12
CA GLY A 312 6.72 18.04 3.15
C GLY A 312 6.91 16.60 2.68
N LEU A 313 8.15 16.20 2.41
CA LEU A 313 8.50 14.80 2.15
C LEU A 313 8.23 13.91 3.38
N HIS A 314 8.66 14.36 4.57
CA HIS A 314 8.44 13.62 5.81
C HIS A 314 6.94 13.41 6.07
N TYR A 315 6.12 14.43 5.82
CA TYR A 315 4.68 14.32 6.02
C TYR A 315 4.03 13.32 5.05
N ARG A 316 4.43 13.31 3.78
CA ARG A 316 3.97 12.31 2.80
C ARG A 316 4.40 10.90 3.20
N GLN A 317 5.64 10.72 3.66
CA GLN A 317 6.12 9.45 4.19
C GLN A 317 5.32 9.00 5.43
N TRP A 318 5.08 9.90 6.39
CA TRP A 318 4.32 9.60 7.60
C TRP A 318 2.90 9.14 7.31
N ARG A 319 2.27 9.74 6.29
CA ARG A 319 0.93 9.35 5.81
C ARG A 319 0.93 8.22 4.79
N SER A 320 2.09 7.71 4.36
CA SER A 320 2.22 6.73 3.28
C SER A 320 1.56 7.16 1.97
N LEU A 321 1.69 8.45 1.62
CA LEU A 321 1.12 9.03 0.40
C LEU A 321 2.04 8.83 -0.81
N ALA A 322 1.52 8.22 -1.86
CA ALA A 322 2.22 8.03 -3.13
C ALA A 322 1.27 8.26 -4.31
N GLN A 323 1.73 9.04 -5.28
CA GLN A 323 1.04 9.22 -6.55
C GLN A 323 1.25 7.95 -7.41
N PRO A 324 0.20 7.45 -8.10
CA PRO A 324 0.35 6.30 -8.98
C PRO A 324 1.28 6.62 -10.15
N SER A 325 2.06 5.63 -10.58
CA SER A 325 2.90 5.75 -11.78
C SER A 325 2.09 5.72 -13.07
N ASP A 326 0.86 5.20 -13.03
CA ASP A 326 -0.07 5.21 -14.15
C ASP A 326 -0.69 6.62 -14.31
N PRO A 327 -0.43 7.32 -15.43
CA PRO A 327 -0.99 8.65 -15.67
C PRO A 327 -2.52 8.66 -15.73
N PHE A 328 -3.18 7.55 -16.06
CA PHE A 328 -4.65 7.45 -16.10
C PHE A 328 -5.28 7.26 -14.72
N LEU A 329 -4.48 6.94 -13.70
CA LEU A 329 -4.91 6.94 -12.30
C LEU A 329 -4.52 8.23 -11.58
N LEU A 330 -3.58 9.00 -12.11
CA LEU A 330 -3.10 10.24 -11.49
C LEU A 330 -4.22 11.25 -11.28
N GLY A 331 -5.10 11.42 -12.28
CA GLY A 331 -6.28 12.29 -12.17
C GLY A 331 -7.20 11.87 -11.04
N LEU A 332 -7.54 10.59 -10.96
CA LEU A 332 -8.39 10.03 -9.91
C LEU A 332 -7.74 10.20 -8.52
N ALA A 333 -6.45 9.88 -8.40
CA ALA A 333 -5.71 9.94 -7.13
C ALA A 333 -5.53 11.38 -6.63
N SER A 334 -5.27 12.33 -7.53
CA SER A 334 -5.05 13.74 -7.16
C SER A 334 -6.33 14.52 -6.96
N ASN A 335 -7.43 14.18 -7.65
CA ASN A 335 -8.62 15.02 -7.66
C ASN A 335 -9.79 14.46 -6.89
N GLU A 336 -9.71 13.24 -6.33
CA GLU A 336 -10.70 12.70 -5.39
C GLU A 336 -10.17 12.72 -3.95
N PRO A 337 -11.04 12.95 -2.93
CA PRO A 337 -10.60 13.05 -1.55
C PRO A 337 -10.01 11.71 -1.10
N PHE A 338 -8.80 11.75 -0.52
CA PHE A 338 -8.04 10.54 -0.16
C PHE A 338 -7.73 9.64 -1.36
N GLY A 339 -7.73 10.18 -2.57
CA GLY A 339 -7.53 9.41 -3.80
C GLY A 339 -6.21 8.64 -3.81
N GLU A 340 -5.12 9.22 -3.31
CA GLU A 340 -3.83 8.53 -3.19
C GLU A 340 -3.93 7.28 -2.30
N GLU A 341 -4.52 7.38 -1.10
CA GLU A 341 -4.71 6.23 -0.20
C GLU A 341 -5.68 5.19 -0.78
N LEU A 342 -6.78 5.64 -1.40
CA LEU A 342 -7.80 4.78 -1.98
C LEU A 342 -7.28 4.00 -3.19
N VAL A 343 -6.61 4.68 -4.13
CA VAL A 343 -6.03 4.06 -5.32
C VAL A 343 -4.93 3.09 -4.93
N ALA A 344 -4.08 3.45 -3.96
CA ALA A 344 -3.04 2.54 -3.45
C ALA A 344 -3.65 1.28 -2.81
N ALA A 345 -4.65 1.44 -1.93
CA ALA A 345 -5.31 0.31 -1.28
C ALA A 345 -6.03 -0.60 -2.27
N ALA A 346 -6.74 -0.02 -3.25
CA ALA A 346 -7.42 -0.77 -4.31
C ALA A 346 -6.44 -1.56 -5.16
N THR A 347 -5.36 -0.92 -5.63
CA THR A 347 -4.33 -1.53 -6.47
C THR A 347 -3.63 -2.67 -5.74
N ALA A 348 -3.28 -2.47 -4.46
CA ALA A 348 -2.64 -3.50 -3.63
C ALA A 348 -3.52 -4.74 -3.41
N ASN A 349 -4.84 -4.60 -3.53
CA ASN A 349 -5.82 -5.68 -3.32
C ASN A 349 -6.54 -6.11 -4.62
N LEU A 350 -6.04 -5.69 -5.78
CA LEU A 350 -6.58 -6.05 -7.10
C LEU A 350 -8.06 -5.65 -7.30
N ILE A 351 -8.47 -4.54 -6.71
CA ILE A 351 -9.81 -3.94 -6.87
C ILE A 351 -9.71 -2.83 -7.92
N ASP A 352 -10.73 -2.68 -8.77
CA ASP A 352 -10.86 -1.55 -9.69
C ASP A 352 -10.81 -0.21 -8.89
N PRO A 353 -9.78 0.63 -9.07
CA PRO A 353 -9.63 1.87 -8.30
C PRO A 353 -10.81 2.83 -8.44
N TYR A 354 -11.47 2.86 -9.59
CA TYR A 354 -12.65 3.69 -9.81
C TYR A 354 -13.83 3.19 -8.99
N MET A 355 -14.03 1.87 -8.91
CA MET A 355 -15.10 1.28 -8.09
C MET A 355 -14.85 1.55 -6.61
N PHE A 356 -13.60 1.45 -6.17
CA PHE A 356 -13.22 1.66 -4.79
C PHE A 356 -13.34 3.14 -4.36
N VAL A 357 -12.95 4.08 -5.22
CA VAL A 357 -13.16 5.51 -4.97
C VAL A 357 -14.65 5.86 -5.00
N ALA A 358 -15.43 5.29 -5.94
CA ALA A 358 -16.89 5.46 -5.97
C ALA A 358 -17.55 5.00 -4.66
N LEU A 359 -17.13 3.84 -4.15
CA LEU A 359 -17.58 3.30 -2.87
C LEU A 359 -17.31 4.27 -1.72
N ALA A 360 -16.10 4.84 -1.63
CA ALA A 360 -15.75 5.81 -0.58
C ALA A 360 -16.60 7.10 -0.66
N LEU A 361 -16.78 7.63 -1.87
CA LEU A 361 -17.58 8.83 -2.10
C LEU A 361 -19.06 8.64 -1.75
N VAL A 362 -19.64 7.48 -2.06
CA VAL A 362 -21.03 7.16 -1.69
C VAL A 362 -21.17 6.80 -0.21
N ALA A 363 -20.17 6.13 0.36
CA ALA A 363 -20.24 5.68 1.74
C ALA A 363 -20.14 6.84 2.74
N SER A 364 -19.31 7.84 2.44
CA SER A 364 -18.95 8.88 3.42
C SER A 364 -18.86 10.30 2.85
N GLU A 365 -18.97 10.49 1.53
CA GLU A 365 -18.65 11.77 0.86
C GLU A 365 -17.23 12.26 1.20
N GLY A 366 -16.29 11.33 1.43
CA GLY A 366 -14.94 11.63 1.85
C GLY A 366 -14.83 12.09 3.31
N ASN A 367 -15.79 11.78 4.18
CA ASN A 367 -15.70 12.10 5.61
C ASN A 367 -15.06 10.94 6.40
N PRO A 368 -13.82 11.09 6.90
CA PRO A 368 -13.14 10.03 7.65
C PRO A 368 -13.78 9.74 9.01
N LEU A 369 -14.64 10.62 9.51
CA LEU A 369 -15.39 10.41 10.76
C LEU A 369 -16.83 9.92 10.54
N ALA A 370 -17.17 9.52 9.31
CA ALA A 370 -18.50 9.07 8.95
C ALA A 370 -18.95 7.84 9.74
N ARG A 371 -20.27 7.78 9.98
CA ARG A 371 -20.95 6.68 10.67
C ARG A 371 -22.19 6.32 9.87
N GLN A 372 -22.27 5.05 9.47
CA GLN A 372 -23.42 4.55 8.75
C GLN A 372 -24.40 3.82 9.67
N ALA A 373 -25.69 3.79 9.27
CA ALA A 373 -26.75 3.13 10.02
C ALA A 373 -26.55 1.61 10.14
N ASN A 374 -25.86 1.00 9.16
CA ASN A 374 -25.45 -0.41 9.16
C ASN A 374 -24.31 -0.72 10.16
N GLY A 375 -23.80 0.28 10.89
CA GLY A 375 -22.70 0.14 11.84
C GLY A 375 -21.30 0.26 11.24
N GLY A 376 -21.17 0.70 9.99
CA GLY A 376 -19.91 1.01 9.32
C GLY A 376 -19.29 2.34 9.77
N TYR A 377 -17.96 2.41 9.78
CA TYR A 377 -17.17 3.59 10.17
C TYR A 377 -16.18 4.02 9.09
N GLY A 378 -15.89 5.32 9.08
CA GLY A 378 -14.86 5.93 8.25
C GLY A 378 -15.20 5.99 6.76
N LEU A 379 -14.18 6.20 5.94
CA LEU A 379 -14.32 6.55 4.52
C LEU A 379 -15.15 5.55 3.71
N LEU A 380 -14.95 4.26 3.94
CA LEU A 380 -15.59 3.18 3.20
C LEU A 380 -16.62 2.44 4.05
N ALA A 381 -17.02 3.02 5.20
CA ALA A 381 -17.98 2.43 6.11
C ALA A 381 -17.65 0.98 6.52
N VAL A 382 -16.38 0.72 6.82
CA VAL A 382 -15.89 -0.57 7.28
C VAL A 382 -16.65 -0.97 8.54
N ARG A 383 -17.25 -2.17 8.50
CA ARG A 383 -17.95 -2.73 9.65
C ARG A 383 -16.94 -3.44 10.55
N PRO A 384 -16.93 -3.18 11.87
CA PRO A 384 -16.13 -3.96 12.79
C PRO A 384 -16.58 -5.43 12.75
N GLY A 385 -15.79 -6.30 12.13
CA GLY A 385 -16.00 -7.75 12.11
C GLY A 385 -15.61 -8.42 13.43
N SER A 386 -15.71 -9.76 13.48
CA SER A 386 -15.28 -10.58 14.62
C SER A 386 -13.77 -10.64 14.82
N ASP A 387 -12.98 -10.17 13.85
CA ASP A 387 -11.53 -10.15 13.94
C ASP A 387 -11.02 -8.87 14.63
N ALA A 388 -11.06 -8.91 15.96
CA ALA A 388 -10.60 -7.82 16.80
C ALA A 388 -9.09 -7.52 16.64
N SER A 389 -8.31 -8.40 15.99
CA SER A 389 -6.87 -8.22 15.76
C SER A 389 -6.61 -7.04 14.79
N LEU A 390 -7.48 -6.85 13.81
CA LEU A 390 -7.39 -5.79 12.80
C LEU A 390 -7.78 -4.40 13.34
N LEU A 391 -8.41 -4.36 14.52
CA LEU A 391 -8.73 -3.14 15.26
C LEU A 391 -7.72 -2.85 16.38
N ALA A 392 -6.57 -3.53 16.37
CA ALA A 392 -5.50 -3.26 17.31
C ALA A 392 -5.02 -1.80 17.16
N PRO A 393 -4.90 -1.06 18.28
CA PRO A 393 -4.48 0.33 18.24
C PRO A 393 -3.02 0.41 17.79
N ALA A 394 -2.67 1.46 17.04
CA ALA A 394 -1.30 1.70 16.56
C ALA A 394 -0.30 1.88 17.73
N GLY A 395 -0.78 2.39 18.87
CA GLY A 395 0.07 2.72 20.01
C GLY A 395 -0.68 2.87 21.34
N ALA A 396 0.09 3.19 22.39
CA ALA A 396 -0.40 3.38 23.75
C ALA A 396 -1.37 4.57 23.90
N GLU A 397 -1.31 5.54 22.98
CA GLU A 397 -2.12 6.76 23.02
C GLU A 397 -3.56 6.52 22.59
N PHE A 398 -3.80 5.81 21.48
CA PHE A 398 -5.13 5.32 21.10
C PHE A 398 -5.79 4.51 22.22
N THR A 399 -4.99 3.67 22.89
CA THR A 399 -5.47 2.88 24.05
C THR A 399 -5.90 3.80 25.19
N SER A 400 -5.14 4.88 25.44
CA SER A 400 -5.41 5.87 26.48
C SER A 400 -6.62 6.75 26.15
N GLN A 401 -6.79 7.17 24.90
CA GLN A 401 -7.98 7.91 24.43
C GLN A 401 -9.25 7.06 24.55
N ALA A 402 -9.22 5.81 24.08
CA ALA A 402 -10.34 4.89 24.23
C ALA A 402 -10.67 4.63 25.73
N LEU A 403 -9.66 4.56 26.60
CA LEU A 403 -9.86 4.46 28.05
C LEU A 403 -10.47 5.73 28.65
N ALA A 404 -10.05 6.91 28.21
CA ALA A 404 -10.57 8.19 28.66
C ALA A 404 -12.04 8.39 28.24
N GLU A 405 -12.39 8.11 26.98
CA GLU A 405 -13.77 8.21 26.51
C GLU A 405 -14.69 7.18 27.18
N THR A 406 -14.22 5.95 27.36
CA THR A 406 -14.98 4.94 28.11
C THR A 406 -15.13 5.31 29.59
N SER A 407 -14.20 6.05 30.19
CA SER A 407 -14.33 6.55 31.55
C SER A 407 -15.43 7.60 31.70
N LYS A 408 -15.62 8.48 30.70
CA LYS A 408 -16.74 9.44 30.65
C LYS A 408 -18.09 8.72 30.60
N LEU A 409 -18.17 7.59 29.87
CA LEU A 409 -19.36 6.74 29.84
C LEU A 409 -19.65 6.02 31.17
N ARG A 410 -18.63 5.78 32.02
CA ARG A 410 -18.81 5.15 33.35
C ARG A 410 -19.57 6.06 34.33
N ALA A 411 -19.47 7.37 34.16
CA ALA A 411 -20.17 8.34 35.02
C ALA A 411 -21.69 8.35 34.77
N ALA A 412 -22.19 7.69 33.72
CA ALA A 412 -23.56 7.86 33.23
C ALA A 412 -24.50 6.65 33.36
N THR A 413 -24.08 5.40 33.65
CA THR A 413 -25.05 4.26 33.75
C THR A 413 -24.54 2.96 34.42
N THR A 414 -25.50 2.20 34.97
CA THR A 414 -25.45 0.82 35.52
C THR A 414 -25.20 -0.26 34.44
N ARG A 415 -24.06 -0.21 33.72
CA ARG A 415 -23.73 -1.21 32.67
C ARG A 415 -23.05 -2.47 33.24
N THR A 416 -23.37 -3.63 32.69
CA THR A 416 -22.68 -4.90 33.00
C THR A 416 -21.23 -4.90 32.49
N ARG A 417 -20.39 -5.85 32.94
CA ARG A 417 -19.01 -5.99 32.45
C ARG A 417 -18.95 -6.21 30.93
N GLY A 418 -19.83 -7.06 30.38
CA GLY A 418 -19.91 -7.31 28.93
C GLY A 418 -20.31 -6.07 28.14
N GLN A 419 -21.30 -5.30 28.61
CA GLN A 419 -21.70 -4.04 27.95
C GLN A 419 -20.58 -2.98 27.95
N ARG A 420 -19.74 -2.96 28.99
CA ARG A 420 -18.58 -2.05 29.05
C ARG A 420 -17.49 -2.48 28.07
N GLN A 421 -17.25 -3.77 27.92
CA GLN A 421 -16.28 -4.30 26.96
C GLN A 421 -16.71 -4.04 25.51
N ALA A 422 -17.99 -4.27 25.19
CA ALA A 422 -18.55 -3.96 23.88
C ALA A 422 -18.49 -2.46 23.55
N ALA A 423 -18.81 -1.58 24.51
CA ALA A 423 -18.69 -0.13 24.32
C ALA A 423 -17.24 0.33 24.07
N ARG A 424 -16.27 -0.30 24.75
CA ARG A 424 -14.85 -0.02 24.54
C ARG A 424 -14.37 -0.47 23.16
N ALA A 425 -14.74 -1.67 22.73
CA ALA A 425 -14.41 -2.18 21.40
C ALA A 425 -15.00 -1.28 20.29
N LYS A 426 -16.23 -0.78 20.49
CA LYS A 426 -16.86 0.16 19.56
C LYS A 426 -16.09 1.48 19.44
N ILE A 427 -15.75 2.11 20.56
CA ILE A 427 -14.95 3.36 20.56
C ILE A 427 -13.59 3.15 19.92
N GLN A 428 -12.96 2.01 20.22
CA GLN A 428 -11.66 1.68 19.63
C GLN A 428 -11.75 1.50 18.12
N ALA A 429 -12.79 0.82 17.62
CA ALA A 429 -13.04 0.68 16.20
C ALA A 429 -13.25 2.05 15.53
N GLU A 430 -14.02 2.93 16.16
CA GLU A 430 -14.26 4.29 15.67
C GLU A 430 -12.96 5.10 15.53
N LEU A 431 -12.07 5.03 16.53
CA LEU A 431 -10.80 5.75 16.51
C LEU A 431 -9.84 5.17 15.45
N VAL A 432 -9.78 3.84 15.33
CA VAL A 432 -8.87 3.18 14.38
C VAL A 432 -9.35 3.36 12.94
N LEU A 433 -10.66 3.26 12.70
CA LEU A 433 -11.26 3.38 11.37
C LEU A 433 -11.46 4.83 10.93
N ALA A 434 -11.20 5.81 11.79
CA ALA A 434 -11.11 7.21 11.43
C ALA A 434 -9.86 7.54 10.60
N ASP A 435 -8.80 6.73 10.69
CA ASP A 435 -7.60 6.87 9.87
C ASP A 435 -7.90 6.42 8.42
N PRO A 436 -7.83 7.33 7.42
CA PRO A 436 -8.06 7.01 6.01
C PRO A 436 -7.30 5.81 5.48
N ALA A 437 -6.02 5.66 5.83
CA ALA A 437 -5.19 4.59 5.29
C ALA A 437 -5.57 3.24 5.90
N ARG A 438 -5.86 3.20 7.21
CA ARG A 438 -6.33 1.98 7.88
C ARG A 438 -7.71 1.59 7.39
N ASN A 439 -8.62 2.56 7.26
CA ASN A 439 -9.96 2.34 6.75
C ASN A 439 -9.91 1.77 5.32
N SER A 440 -9.11 2.38 4.44
CA SER A 440 -8.96 1.96 3.05
C SER A 440 -8.33 0.57 2.93
N GLY A 441 -7.26 0.28 3.68
CA GLY A 441 -6.66 -1.04 3.68
C GLY A 441 -7.62 -2.14 4.14
N LEU A 442 -8.38 -1.92 5.22
CA LEU A 442 -9.34 -2.88 5.73
C LEU A 442 -10.55 -3.06 4.80
N ALA A 443 -11.08 -1.96 4.27
CA ALA A 443 -12.16 -1.99 3.31
C ALA A 443 -11.78 -2.76 2.04
N ALA A 444 -10.54 -2.60 1.56
CA ALA A 444 -10.04 -3.31 0.39
C ALA A 444 -10.01 -4.82 0.65
N VAL A 445 -9.47 -5.26 1.79
CA VAL A 445 -9.48 -6.68 2.19
C VAL A 445 -10.91 -7.22 2.33
N GLU A 446 -11.80 -6.48 2.97
CA GLU A 446 -13.20 -6.88 3.18
C GLU A 446 -13.99 -6.96 1.87
N LEU A 447 -13.75 -6.03 0.93
CA LEU A 447 -14.38 -6.05 -0.39
C LEU A 447 -13.84 -7.21 -1.24
N ALA A 448 -12.52 -7.43 -1.21
CA ALA A 448 -11.86 -8.51 -1.94
C ALA A 448 -12.33 -9.90 -1.49
N ARG A 449 -12.73 -10.07 -0.22
CA ARG A 449 -13.32 -11.34 0.27
C ARG A 449 -14.54 -11.80 -0.52
N TRP A 450 -15.35 -10.86 -1.01
CA TRP A 450 -16.60 -11.17 -1.71
C TRP A 450 -16.42 -11.36 -3.22
N MET A 451 -15.30 -10.92 -3.79
CA MET A 451 -15.03 -10.99 -5.23
C MET A 451 -14.90 -12.44 -5.77
N PRO A 452 -14.37 -13.43 -5.01
CA PRO A 452 -14.44 -14.84 -5.43
C PRO A 452 -15.86 -15.42 -5.39
N GLU A 453 -16.75 -14.87 -4.57
CA GLU A 453 -18.11 -15.39 -4.39
C GLU A 453 -19.09 -14.88 -5.46
N SER A 454 -18.80 -13.72 -6.06
CA SER A 454 -19.64 -13.13 -7.11
C SER A 454 -18.84 -12.21 -8.01
N LEU A 455 -19.25 -12.16 -9.28
CA LEU A 455 -18.68 -11.30 -10.33
C LEU A 455 -19.51 -10.05 -10.58
N ASP A 456 -20.68 -10.02 -9.97
CA ASP A 456 -21.62 -8.92 -10.10
C ASP A 456 -21.34 -7.93 -8.98
N TRP A 457 -20.91 -6.72 -9.35
CA TRP A 457 -20.69 -5.63 -8.41
C TRP A 457 -21.92 -5.32 -7.56
N ARG A 458 -23.15 -5.54 -8.05
CA ARG A 458 -24.34 -5.36 -7.21
C ARG A 458 -24.34 -6.31 -6.03
N SER A 459 -24.02 -7.58 -6.28
CA SER A 459 -23.94 -8.64 -5.27
C SER A 459 -22.77 -8.41 -4.30
N ILE A 460 -21.58 -8.07 -4.82
CA ILE A 460 -20.39 -7.76 -4.00
C ILE A 460 -20.69 -6.59 -3.06
N LEU A 461 -21.23 -5.48 -3.57
CA LEU A 461 -21.53 -4.29 -2.79
C LEU A 461 -22.62 -4.55 -1.74
N ALA A 462 -23.64 -5.35 -2.09
CA ALA A 462 -24.69 -5.75 -1.14
C ALA A 462 -24.13 -6.62 0.00
N ASN A 463 -23.20 -7.53 -0.29
CA ASN A 463 -22.52 -8.35 0.72
C ASN A 463 -21.58 -7.52 1.59
N TYR A 464 -20.84 -6.58 1.00
CA TYR A 464 -20.00 -5.63 1.73
C TYR A 464 -20.84 -4.79 2.72
N TYR A 465 -21.93 -4.19 2.24
CA TYR A 465 -22.84 -3.39 3.07
C TYR A 465 -23.47 -4.21 4.21
N SER A 466 -23.92 -5.43 3.90
CA SER A 466 -24.67 -6.28 4.84
C SER A 466 -23.82 -7.21 5.71
N GLY A 467 -22.53 -7.35 5.41
CA GLY A 467 -21.65 -8.33 6.05
C GLY A 467 -21.99 -9.78 5.67
N GLY A 468 -22.41 -10.01 4.43
CA GLY A 468 -22.72 -11.34 3.88
C GLY A 468 -24.17 -11.80 4.02
N ALA A 469 -25.09 -10.91 4.42
CA ALA A 469 -26.51 -11.22 4.58
C ALA A 469 -27.40 -10.13 3.94
N PRO A 470 -27.35 -9.95 2.61
CA PRO A 470 -28.00 -8.84 1.94
C PRO A 470 -29.52 -8.95 2.03
N ASN A 471 -30.16 -7.87 2.47
CA ASN A 471 -31.61 -7.71 2.47
C ASN A 471 -32.02 -6.71 1.38
N TRP A 472 -32.48 -7.20 0.24
CA TRP A 472 -32.90 -6.35 -0.88
C TRP A 472 -34.21 -5.58 -0.63
N ASP A 473 -34.93 -5.88 0.46
CA ASP A 473 -36.05 -5.06 0.92
C ASP A 473 -35.60 -3.83 1.74
N ASP A 474 -34.31 -3.73 2.10
CA ASP A 474 -33.74 -2.54 2.73
C ASP A 474 -33.48 -1.44 1.69
N PRO A 475 -34.24 -0.33 1.69
CA PRO A 475 -34.05 0.74 0.72
C PRO A 475 -32.68 1.44 0.86
N GLN A 476 -32.01 1.36 2.01
CA GLN A 476 -30.68 1.93 2.18
C GLN A 476 -29.61 1.09 1.47
N LEU A 477 -29.72 -0.23 1.54
CA LEU A 477 -28.84 -1.14 0.80
C LEU A 477 -29.00 -0.95 -0.71
N VAL A 478 -30.25 -0.95 -1.21
CA VAL A 478 -30.53 -0.77 -2.64
C VAL A 478 -29.93 0.53 -3.14
N ARG A 479 -30.17 1.63 -2.42
CA ARG A 479 -29.64 2.94 -2.76
C ARG A 479 -28.11 2.97 -2.73
N PHE A 480 -27.48 2.38 -1.72
CA PHE A 480 -26.02 2.30 -1.62
C PHE A 480 -25.39 1.62 -2.84
N VAL A 481 -25.97 0.48 -3.27
CA VAL A 481 -25.50 -0.25 -4.47
C VAL A 481 -25.70 0.59 -5.74
N ASP A 482 -26.90 1.12 -5.95
CA ASP A 482 -27.23 1.87 -7.17
C ASP A 482 -26.43 3.18 -7.28
N ASP A 483 -26.30 3.93 -6.18
CA ASP A 483 -25.54 5.18 -6.13
C ASP A 483 -24.03 4.90 -6.36
N THR A 484 -23.49 3.79 -5.84
CA THR A 484 -22.08 3.41 -6.05
C THR A 484 -21.80 3.09 -7.52
N LEU A 485 -22.67 2.32 -8.18
CA LEU A 485 -22.51 2.01 -9.61
C LEU A 485 -22.67 3.24 -10.50
N ALA A 486 -23.57 4.15 -10.15
CA ALA A 486 -23.73 5.42 -10.86
C ALA A 486 -22.50 6.33 -10.67
N MET A 487 -21.93 6.37 -9.46
CA MET A 487 -20.70 7.11 -9.18
C MET A 487 -19.51 6.50 -9.93
N TYR A 488 -19.39 5.18 -9.98
CA TYR A 488 -18.38 4.47 -10.78
C TYR A 488 -18.42 4.89 -12.25
N ALA A 489 -19.60 4.90 -12.87
CA ALA A 489 -19.77 5.37 -14.24
C ALA A 489 -19.40 6.86 -14.41
N THR A 490 -19.71 7.68 -13.40
CA THR A 490 -19.36 9.12 -13.38
C THR A 490 -17.85 9.32 -13.35
N LEU A 491 -17.13 8.61 -12.46
CA LEU A 491 -15.68 8.71 -12.34
C LEU A 491 -14.99 8.27 -13.64
N LYS A 492 -15.44 7.19 -14.29
CA LYS A 492 -14.89 6.76 -15.59
C LYS A 492 -15.13 7.77 -16.72
N ALA A 493 -16.18 8.58 -16.63
CA ALA A 493 -16.43 9.66 -17.59
C ALA A 493 -15.56 10.89 -17.32
N ILE A 494 -15.25 11.20 -16.06
CA ILE A 494 -14.41 12.34 -15.66
C ILE A 494 -12.93 12.05 -15.90
N TYR A 495 -12.47 10.85 -15.52
CA TYR A 495 -11.09 10.39 -15.68
C TYR A 495 -11.10 9.26 -16.72
N PRO A 496 -11.12 9.61 -18.01
CA PRO A 496 -11.29 8.63 -19.07
C PRO A 496 -10.04 7.75 -19.16
N GLN A 497 -10.28 6.46 -19.32
CA GLN A 497 -9.24 5.45 -19.57
C GLN A 497 -8.80 5.47 -21.03
N PRO A 498 -7.58 5.01 -21.38
CA PRO A 498 -7.15 4.95 -22.76
C PRO A 498 -8.19 4.19 -23.60
N ALA A 499 -8.51 4.71 -24.79
CA ALA A 499 -9.41 4.02 -25.71
C ALA A 499 -8.79 2.67 -26.09
N GLU A 500 -9.62 1.62 -26.08
CA GLU A 500 -9.21 0.31 -26.58
C GLU A 500 -8.63 0.47 -27.99
N PRO A 501 -7.49 -0.18 -28.32
CA PRO A 501 -6.99 -0.16 -29.69
C PRO A 501 -8.08 -0.68 -30.63
N GLN A 502 -8.62 0.19 -31.48
CA GLN A 502 -9.52 -0.22 -32.55
C GLN A 502 -8.69 -1.00 -33.57
N VAL A 503 -8.85 -2.32 -33.60
CA VAL A 503 -8.05 -3.18 -34.48
C VAL A 503 -8.71 -3.23 -35.86
N THR A 504 -8.13 -2.51 -36.81
CA THR A 504 -8.54 -2.46 -38.22
C THR A 504 -7.77 -3.45 -39.11
N GLU A 505 -6.93 -4.33 -38.56
CA GLU A 505 -6.21 -5.33 -39.36
C GLU A 505 -7.12 -6.52 -39.71
N ALA A 506 -7.34 -6.72 -41.01
CA ALA A 506 -8.04 -7.89 -41.56
C ALA A 506 -7.28 -9.18 -41.20
N GLY A 507 -7.75 -9.87 -40.15
CA GLY A 507 -7.17 -11.14 -39.72
C GLY A 507 -7.62 -12.31 -40.59
N THR A 508 -6.86 -13.40 -40.58
CA THR A 508 -7.28 -14.67 -41.20
C THR A 508 -8.17 -15.43 -40.22
N LEU A 509 -9.40 -15.79 -40.63
CA LEU A 509 -10.31 -16.58 -39.79
C LEU A 509 -9.67 -17.94 -39.50
N LEU A 510 -9.37 -18.19 -38.22
CA LEU A 510 -8.90 -19.50 -37.75
C LEU A 510 -10.06 -20.48 -37.61
N GLY A 511 -11.25 -19.96 -37.27
CA GLY A 511 -12.48 -20.73 -37.12
C GLY A 511 -13.46 -20.09 -36.14
N VAL A 512 -14.58 -20.78 -35.91
CA VAL A 512 -15.71 -20.31 -35.11
C VAL A 512 -16.17 -21.41 -34.16
N GLY A 513 -16.42 -21.08 -32.91
CA GLY A 513 -17.02 -22.02 -31.96
C GLY A 513 -17.06 -21.52 -30.53
N HIS A 514 -17.31 -22.44 -29.60
CA HIS A 514 -17.54 -22.11 -28.19
C HIS A 514 -16.26 -21.61 -27.52
N ALA A 515 -16.38 -20.53 -26.76
CA ALA A 515 -15.35 -20.01 -25.88
C ALA A 515 -15.62 -20.45 -24.44
N ALA A 516 -14.61 -21.06 -23.83
CA ALA A 516 -14.52 -21.23 -22.40
C ALA A 516 -13.93 -19.96 -21.78
N TYR A 517 -14.00 -19.83 -20.46
CA TYR A 517 -13.35 -18.75 -19.74
C TYR A 517 -12.64 -19.26 -18.50
N TYR A 518 -11.48 -18.67 -18.22
CA TYR A 518 -10.82 -18.80 -16.94
C TYR A 518 -11.72 -18.24 -15.86
N SER A 519 -11.74 -18.90 -14.71
CA SER A 519 -12.38 -18.35 -13.52
C SER A 519 -11.99 -16.88 -13.36
N PRO A 520 -12.92 -15.98 -13.05
CA PRO A 520 -12.63 -14.55 -12.86
C PRO A 520 -11.62 -14.25 -11.75
N SER A 521 -11.32 -15.24 -10.90
CA SER A 521 -10.19 -15.22 -9.96
C SER A 521 -8.82 -15.07 -10.65
N TYR A 522 -8.72 -15.36 -11.96
CA TYR A 522 -7.53 -15.15 -12.79
C TYR A 522 -7.56 -13.73 -13.37
N THR A 523 -7.17 -12.77 -12.52
CA THR A 523 -7.22 -11.33 -12.81
C THR A 523 -6.22 -10.91 -13.89
N THR A 524 -6.39 -9.71 -14.46
CA THR A 524 -5.42 -9.08 -15.37
C THR A 524 -3.98 -9.18 -14.84
N ALA A 525 -3.76 -8.91 -13.56
CA ALA A 525 -2.44 -9.02 -12.93
C ALA A 525 -1.90 -10.46 -12.89
N TRP A 526 -2.76 -11.47 -12.75
CA TRP A 526 -2.35 -12.87 -12.84
C TRP A 526 -1.84 -13.20 -14.24
N TRP A 527 -2.52 -12.72 -15.29
CA TRP A 527 -2.11 -12.90 -16.68
C TRP A 527 -0.79 -12.20 -16.99
N GLU A 528 -0.62 -10.96 -16.53
CA GLU A 528 0.62 -10.20 -16.69
C GLU A 528 1.81 -10.87 -15.98
N ARG A 529 1.58 -11.36 -14.76
CA ARG A 529 2.60 -12.14 -14.02
C ARG A 529 2.95 -13.43 -14.74
N THR A 530 1.96 -14.09 -15.32
CA THR A 530 2.17 -15.31 -16.11
C THR A 530 2.99 -15.02 -17.36
N LEU A 531 2.74 -13.90 -18.04
CA LEU A 531 3.57 -13.46 -19.17
C LEU A 531 5.02 -13.16 -18.76
N LEU A 532 5.24 -12.47 -17.63
CA LEU A 532 6.59 -12.25 -17.09
C LEU A 532 7.29 -13.57 -16.73
N LEU A 533 6.54 -14.57 -16.26
CA LEU A 533 7.07 -15.91 -16.00
C LEU A 533 7.52 -16.59 -17.31
N TYR A 534 6.70 -16.55 -18.36
CA TYR A 534 7.08 -17.06 -19.68
C TYR A 534 8.25 -16.31 -20.30
N GLN A 535 8.39 -15.01 -20.05
CA GLN A 535 9.56 -14.22 -20.43
C GLN A 535 10.82 -14.73 -19.73
N SER A 536 10.75 -15.01 -18.43
CA SER A 536 11.90 -15.54 -17.68
C SER A 536 12.40 -16.89 -18.23
N TRP A 537 11.50 -17.68 -18.82
CA TRP A 537 11.81 -18.96 -19.46
C TRP A 537 12.21 -18.85 -20.93
N ASN A 538 12.25 -17.63 -21.48
CA ASN A 538 12.45 -17.37 -22.90
C ASN A 538 11.44 -18.13 -23.79
N LYS A 539 10.19 -18.23 -23.32
CA LYS A 539 9.06 -18.92 -23.97
C LYS A 539 7.91 -17.95 -24.27
N ILE A 540 8.25 -16.76 -24.77
CA ILE A 540 7.31 -15.69 -25.05
C ILE A 540 7.61 -15.05 -26.41
N ALA A 541 6.60 -14.44 -27.04
CA ALA A 541 6.72 -13.81 -28.35
C ALA A 541 7.73 -12.64 -28.34
N PRO A 542 8.58 -12.49 -29.37
CA PRO A 542 9.48 -11.34 -29.48
C PRO A 542 8.72 -10.02 -29.57
N GLY A 543 9.09 -9.05 -28.71
CA GLY A 543 8.46 -7.72 -28.71
C GLY A 543 7.05 -7.70 -28.11
N TRP A 544 6.67 -8.72 -27.33
CA TRP A 544 5.39 -8.75 -26.64
C TRP A 544 5.21 -7.57 -25.66
N THR A 545 3.95 -7.21 -25.42
CA THR A 545 3.53 -6.27 -24.37
C THR A 545 2.33 -6.86 -23.63
N ASN A 546 2.08 -6.42 -22.40
CA ASN A 546 0.80 -6.68 -21.73
C ASN A 546 -0.36 -6.23 -22.62
N ASP A 547 -1.51 -6.88 -22.47
CA ASP A 547 -2.70 -6.42 -23.19
C ASP A 547 -3.18 -5.09 -22.58
N PRO A 548 -3.29 -4.01 -23.36
CA PRO A 548 -3.58 -2.68 -22.82
C PRO A 548 -4.96 -2.57 -22.17
N ASN A 549 -5.87 -3.51 -22.45
CA ASN A 549 -7.21 -3.53 -21.87
C ASN A 549 -7.39 -4.70 -20.88
N GLY A 550 -6.31 -5.44 -20.59
CA GLY A 550 -6.37 -6.64 -19.76
C GLY A 550 -7.14 -7.80 -20.40
N TYR A 551 -7.23 -7.85 -21.74
CA TYR A 551 -7.85 -8.95 -22.46
C TYR A 551 -6.83 -10.04 -22.76
N TYR A 552 -7.00 -11.20 -22.12
CA TYR A 552 -6.12 -12.35 -22.33
C TYR A 552 -6.90 -13.55 -22.84
N CYS A 553 -6.20 -14.46 -23.50
CA CYS A 553 -6.76 -15.69 -24.01
C CYS A 553 -5.72 -16.80 -24.06
N VAL A 554 -6.17 -18.03 -24.28
CA VAL A 554 -5.35 -19.21 -24.45
C VAL A 554 -5.89 -20.01 -25.63
N ARG A 555 -4.98 -20.36 -26.54
CA ARG A 555 -5.30 -21.17 -27.71
C ARG A 555 -4.16 -22.12 -28.05
N PRO A 556 -4.43 -23.42 -28.29
CA PRO A 556 -3.42 -24.33 -28.81
C PRO A 556 -2.74 -23.79 -30.07
N GLY A 557 -1.41 -23.93 -30.13
CA GLY A 557 -0.60 -23.52 -31.29
C GLY A 557 -0.10 -22.08 -31.23
N TYR A 558 -0.53 -21.29 -30.25
CA TYR A 558 0.01 -19.95 -29.98
C TYR A 558 0.89 -19.96 -28.73
N ILE A 559 1.89 -19.08 -28.71
CA ILE A 559 2.75 -18.86 -27.54
C ILE A 559 2.34 -17.59 -26.80
N PRO A 560 2.67 -17.48 -25.50
CA PRO A 560 2.40 -16.28 -24.73
C PRO A 560 2.98 -15.02 -25.40
N GLY A 561 2.25 -13.91 -25.32
CA GLY A 561 2.59 -12.64 -25.96
C GLY A 561 2.14 -12.48 -27.42
N GLU A 562 1.71 -13.55 -28.10
CA GLU A 562 1.04 -13.42 -29.40
C GLU A 562 -0.38 -12.86 -29.23
N ARG A 563 -0.99 -12.33 -30.30
CA ARG A 563 -2.30 -11.67 -30.21
C ARG A 563 -3.30 -12.25 -31.21
N LEU A 564 -4.56 -12.32 -30.78
CA LEU A 564 -5.69 -12.80 -31.59
C LEU A 564 -6.81 -11.77 -31.59
N LEU A 565 -7.50 -11.64 -32.72
CA LEU A 565 -8.75 -10.88 -32.81
C LEU A 565 -9.93 -11.83 -32.56
N LEU A 566 -10.81 -11.43 -31.65
CA LEU A 566 -12.03 -12.15 -31.30
C LEU A 566 -13.23 -11.31 -31.68
N VAL A 567 -14.21 -11.91 -32.35
CA VAL A 567 -15.44 -11.24 -32.76
C VAL A 567 -16.65 -12.06 -32.31
N ALA A 568 -17.56 -11.41 -31.57
CA ALA A 568 -18.83 -11.99 -31.17
C ALA A 568 -19.84 -10.89 -30.83
N ASN A 569 -21.13 -11.16 -31.07
CA ASN A 569 -22.23 -10.26 -30.70
C ASN A 569 -22.12 -8.81 -31.20
N GLY A 570 -21.40 -8.57 -32.30
CA GLY A 570 -21.15 -7.22 -32.82
C GLY A 570 -20.02 -6.47 -32.12
N THR A 571 -19.33 -7.11 -31.17
CA THR A 571 -18.12 -6.61 -30.51
C THR A 571 -16.88 -7.31 -31.06
N SER A 572 -15.81 -6.55 -31.21
CA SER A 572 -14.48 -7.04 -31.57
C SER A 572 -13.47 -6.64 -30.50
N ILE A 573 -12.73 -7.60 -29.96
CA ILE A 573 -11.61 -7.35 -29.04
C ILE A 573 -10.35 -8.03 -29.55
N VAL A 574 -9.19 -7.49 -29.18
CA VAL A 574 -7.93 -8.24 -29.31
C VAL A 574 -7.51 -8.73 -27.94
N CYS A 575 -7.17 -10.02 -27.88
CA CYS A 575 -6.61 -10.64 -26.69
C CYS A 575 -5.14 -10.96 -26.91
N THR A 576 -4.36 -10.82 -25.84
CA THR A 576 -2.99 -11.32 -25.79
C THR A 576 -2.98 -12.73 -25.22
N ILE A 577 -2.23 -13.64 -25.85
CA ILE A 577 -2.09 -15.02 -25.37
C ILE A 577 -1.35 -14.95 -24.04
N GLY A 578 -2.03 -15.26 -22.95
CA GLY A 578 -1.51 -15.02 -21.60
C GLY A 578 -0.90 -16.26 -20.94
N ASP A 579 -1.21 -17.45 -21.46
CA ASP A 579 -0.75 -18.74 -20.94
C ASP A 579 -0.76 -19.82 -22.05
N THR A 580 -0.32 -21.04 -21.75
CA THR A 580 -0.35 -22.19 -22.65
C THR A 580 -1.23 -23.32 -22.11
N VAL A 581 -1.79 -24.11 -23.02
CA VAL A 581 -2.57 -25.30 -22.63
C VAL A 581 -1.64 -26.35 -22.03
N ALA A 582 -1.94 -26.80 -20.81
CA ALA A 582 -1.16 -27.83 -20.13
C ALA A 582 -1.07 -29.14 -20.94
N THR A 583 0.11 -29.75 -20.94
CA THR A 583 0.48 -30.91 -21.78
C THR A 583 -0.55 -32.06 -21.79
N PRO A 584 -1.15 -32.47 -20.65
CA PRO A 584 -2.16 -33.54 -20.64
C PRO A 584 -3.44 -33.22 -21.40
N HIS A 585 -3.77 -31.93 -21.56
CA HIS A 585 -5.02 -31.48 -22.19
C HIS A 585 -4.86 -31.14 -23.67
N LEU A 586 -3.62 -31.00 -24.15
CA LEU A 586 -3.28 -30.56 -25.49
C LEU A 586 -3.93 -31.41 -26.59
N ALA A 587 -3.98 -32.74 -26.42
CA ALA A 587 -4.58 -33.65 -27.41
C ALA A 587 -6.11 -33.51 -27.48
N SER A 588 -6.77 -33.41 -26.33
CA SER A 588 -8.22 -33.20 -26.25
C SER A 588 -8.61 -31.82 -26.81
N TRP A 589 -7.83 -30.79 -26.50
CA TRP A 589 -8.07 -29.43 -26.97
C TRP A 589 -7.75 -29.24 -28.46
N ARG A 590 -6.85 -30.02 -29.03
CA ARG A 590 -6.63 -30.04 -30.48
C ARG A 590 -7.72 -30.78 -31.25
N ALA A 591 -8.38 -31.75 -30.61
CA ALA A 591 -9.49 -32.50 -31.21
C ALA A 591 -10.83 -31.74 -31.17
N HIS A 592 -10.94 -30.65 -30.42
CA HIS A 592 -12.15 -29.83 -30.29
C HIS A 592 -11.84 -28.37 -30.62
N TRP A 593 -12.79 -27.61 -31.17
CA TRP A 593 -12.60 -26.18 -31.37
C TRP A 593 -12.75 -25.44 -30.03
N VAL A 594 -11.63 -24.99 -29.44
CA VAL A 594 -11.62 -24.34 -28.11
C VAL A 594 -10.71 -23.10 -28.13
N VAL A 595 -11.24 -21.98 -27.65
CA VAL A 595 -10.49 -20.83 -27.17
C VAL A 595 -10.92 -20.59 -25.73
N GLU A 596 -9.97 -20.36 -24.84
CA GLU A 596 -10.28 -20.01 -23.46
C GLU A 596 -9.91 -18.57 -23.21
N LEU A 597 -10.82 -17.82 -22.61
CA LEU A 597 -10.73 -16.37 -22.46
C LEU A 597 -10.48 -16.00 -21.01
N SER A 598 -9.76 -14.90 -20.77
CA SER A 598 -9.89 -14.20 -19.50
C SER A 598 -11.34 -13.77 -19.32
N TRP A 599 -11.78 -13.64 -18.08
CA TRP A 599 -13.15 -13.19 -17.81
C TRP A 599 -13.44 -11.81 -18.45
N SER A 600 -12.48 -10.88 -18.36
CA SER A 600 -12.54 -9.57 -19.02
C SER A 600 -12.82 -9.69 -20.52
N SER A 601 -12.16 -10.62 -21.21
CA SER A 601 -12.37 -10.86 -22.64
C SER A 601 -13.74 -11.49 -22.92
N PHE A 602 -14.19 -12.40 -22.06
CA PHE A 602 -15.48 -13.09 -22.19
C PHE A 602 -16.66 -12.13 -21.99
N GLU A 603 -16.55 -11.25 -21.00
CA GLU A 603 -17.54 -10.22 -20.67
C GLU A 603 -17.58 -9.11 -21.73
N ALA A 604 -16.42 -8.64 -22.19
CA ALA A 604 -16.34 -7.61 -23.22
C ALA A 604 -17.02 -8.04 -24.53
N LEU A 605 -16.93 -9.33 -24.88
CA LEU A 605 -17.62 -9.94 -26.03
C LEU A 605 -19.12 -10.22 -25.78
N GLY A 606 -19.62 -9.98 -24.57
CA GLY A 606 -21.02 -10.18 -24.19
C GLY A 606 -21.48 -11.64 -24.30
N LEU A 607 -20.60 -12.60 -24.02
CA LEU A 607 -20.84 -14.02 -24.30
C LEU A 607 -21.78 -14.66 -23.26
N PRO A 608 -22.87 -15.34 -23.69
CA PRO A 608 -23.69 -16.15 -22.78
C PRO A 608 -23.11 -17.55 -22.57
N ALA A 609 -23.73 -18.38 -21.72
CA ALA A 609 -23.29 -19.76 -21.47
C ALA A 609 -23.24 -20.63 -22.76
N ASN A 610 -24.18 -20.40 -23.69
CA ASN A 610 -24.16 -20.96 -25.04
C ASN A 610 -23.68 -19.89 -26.02
N ASN A 611 -22.37 -19.72 -26.13
CA ASN A 611 -21.76 -18.70 -26.97
C ASN A 611 -21.10 -19.26 -28.24
N MET A 612 -20.81 -18.36 -29.17
CA MET A 612 -20.00 -18.58 -30.37
C MET A 612 -19.09 -17.37 -30.55
N VAL A 613 -17.80 -17.63 -30.78
CA VAL A 613 -16.78 -16.61 -31.04
C VAL A 613 -16.06 -16.94 -32.35
N GLU A 614 -15.88 -15.94 -33.20
CA GLU A 614 -14.97 -15.99 -34.34
C GLU A 614 -13.57 -15.60 -33.87
N VAL A 615 -12.57 -16.41 -34.21
CA VAL A 615 -11.17 -16.18 -33.82
C VAL A 615 -10.33 -15.95 -35.06
N TYR A 616 -9.61 -14.84 -35.10
CA TYR A 616 -8.80 -14.41 -36.22
C TYR A 616 -7.33 -14.29 -35.83
N HIS A 617 -6.44 -14.80 -36.69
CA HIS A 617 -5.01 -14.54 -36.58
C HIS A 617 -4.70 -13.13 -37.10
N LEU A 618 -3.94 -12.37 -36.32
CA LEU A 618 -3.47 -11.04 -36.69
C LEU A 618 -2.12 -11.11 -37.40
N GLY A 619 -1.95 -10.33 -38.48
CA GLY A 619 -0.72 -10.22 -39.27
C GLY A 619 -0.71 -11.03 -40.59
N MET A 620 0.33 -10.81 -41.41
CA MET A 620 0.50 -11.41 -42.76
C MET A 620 1.22 -12.78 -42.77
N ASN A 621 1.69 -13.27 -41.62
CA ASN A 621 2.33 -14.58 -41.56
C ASN A 621 1.26 -15.69 -41.53
N PRO A 622 1.51 -16.85 -42.16
CA PRO A 622 0.56 -17.96 -42.09
C PRO A 622 0.42 -18.41 -40.63
N PRO A 623 -0.79 -18.80 -40.19
CA PRO A 623 -0.99 -19.29 -38.84
C PRO A 623 -0.09 -20.52 -38.58
N PRO A 624 0.43 -20.69 -37.34
CA PRO A 624 1.35 -21.77 -37.03
C PRO A 624 0.75 -23.13 -37.40
N PRO A 625 1.52 -24.03 -38.07
CA PRO A 625 1.00 -25.33 -38.49
C PRO A 625 0.64 -26.17 -37.26
N MET A 626 -0.59 -26.67 -37.20
CA MET A 626 -0.96 -27.72 -36.25
C MET A 626 -0.22 -29.00 -36.65
N PRO A 627 0.66 -29.58 -35.82
CA PRO A 627 1.31 -30.84 -36.17
C PRO A 627 0.27 -31.97 -36.20
N ASP A 628 0.33 -32.79 -37.25
CA ASP A 628 -0.51 -33.99 -37.39
C ASP A 628 -0.30 -34.96 -36.21
N PRO A 629 -1.33 -35.71 -35.79
CA PRO A 629 -1.19 -36.72 -34.75
C PRO A 629 -0.12 -37.76 -35.16
N PRO A 630 0.72 -38.26 -34.23
CA PRO A 630 1.58 -39.39 -34.54
C PRO A 630 0.70 -40.58 -34.95
N ALA A 631 1.01 -41.17 -36.10
CA ALA A 631 0.31 -42.36 -36.60
C ALA A 631 0.41 -43.48 -35.55
N ASP A 632 -0.71 -44.17 -35.33
CA ASP A 632 -0.82 -45.36 -34.48
C ASP A 632 0.38 -46.31 -34.67
N GLU A 633 1.27 -46.36 -33.69
CA GLU A 633 2.15 -47.50 -33.53
C GLU A 633 1.39 -48.55 -32.73
N THR A 634 0.88 -49.56 -33.45
CA THR A 634 0.29 -50.77 -32.89
C THR A 634 1.20 -51.39 -31.80
N PRO A 635 0.66 -51.77 -30.63
CA PRO A 635 1.48 -52.28 -29.54
C PRO A 635 1.97 -53.70 -29.84
N VAL A 636 3.29 -53.91 -29.75
CA VAL A 636 3.91 -55.24 -29.73
C VAL A 636 3.80 -55.79 -28.31
N ALA A 637 3.25 -56.99 -28.17
CA ALA A 637 2.99 -57.66 -26.90
C ALA A 637 4.27 -58.14 -26.19
N GLU A 638 4.37 -57.93 -24.87
CA GLU A 638 5.30 -58.62 -23.97
C GLU A 638 4.61 -59.74 -23.17
N PRO A 639 5.32 -60.84 -22.83
CA PRO A 639 4.73 -62.05 -22.22
C PRO A 639 4.63 -61.96 -20.67
N PRO A 640 3.79 -62.81 -20.04
CA PRO A 640 3.37 -62.62 -18.65
C PRO A 640 4.36 -63.21 -17.64
N VAL A 641 4.51 -62.56 -16.48
CA VAL A 641 5.22 -63.09 -15.31
C VAL A 641 4.23 -63.29 -14.15
N GLU A 642 4.24 -64.49 -13.58
CA GLU A 642 3.39 -64.99 -12.50
C GLU A 642 3.58 -64.26 -11.15
N ALA A 643 2.50 -64.20 -10.36
CA ALA A 643 2.46 -63.66 -9.00
C ALA A 643 2.70 -64.74 -7.91
N PRO A 644 3.30 -64.38 -6.75
CA PRO A 644 3.22 -65.18 -5.53
C PRO A 644 2.33 -64.55 -4.43
N PRO A 645 1.95 -65.31 -3.39
CA PRO A 645 0.64 -65.19 -2.73
C PRO A 645 0.61 -64.48 -1.36
N VAL A 646 -0.62 -64.19 -0.93
CA VAL A 646 -1.06 -63.53 0.32
C VAL A 646 -0.86 -64.41 1.57
N VAL A 647 -0.44 -63.80 2.70
CA VAL A 647 -0.51 -64.38 4.06
C VAL A 647 -1.04 -63.33 5.05
N GLU A 648 -2.01 -63.76 5.88
CA GLU A 648 -2.77 -63.00 6.90
C GLU A 648 -2.07 -62.89 8.28
N PRO A 649 -2.57 -62.03 9.22
CA PRO A 649 -1.80 -61.47 10.34
C PRO A 649 -2.06 -62.14 11.72
N PRO A 650 -1.36 -61.73 12.81
CA PRO A 650 -1.82 -61.97 14.18
C PRO A 650 -2.01 -60.70 15.04
N VAL A 651 -2.59 -60.93 16.22
CA VAL A 651 -3.42 -60.05 17.06
C VAL A 651 -2.76 -59.77 18.44
N ASP A 652 -2.91 -58.53 18.91
CA ASP A 652 -3.09 -57.95 20.27
C ASP A 652 -2.56 -58.63 21.56
N GLU A 653 -1.80 -57.90 22.40
CA GLU A 653 -1.69 -58.08 23.87
C GLU A 653 -1.46 -56.71 24.60
N THR A 654 -2.10 -56.53 25.77
CA THR A 654 -2.16 -55.31 26.62
C THR A 654 -1.49 -55.54 28.02
N PRO A 655 -1.65 -54.71 29.09
CA PRO A 655 -0.63 -53.77 29.65
C PRO A 655 -0.30 -53.97 31.16
N THR A 656 0.71 -53.28 31.76
CA THR A 656 0.85 -52.82 33.21
C THR A 656 2.30 -52.42 33.60
N PRO A 657 2.64 -51.83 34.78
CA PRO A 657 2.08 -50.70 35.59
C PRO A 657 3.15 -49.66 36.12
N GLU A 658 2.73 -48.49 36.63
CA GLU A 658 3.53 -47.50 37.43
C GLU A 658 3.71 -47.90 38.92
N PRO A 659 4.78 -47.45 39.64
CA PRO A 659 4.72 -46.32 40.64
C PRO A 659 6.11 -45.65 40.97
N PRO A 660 6.33 -44.83 42.06
CA PRO A 660 5.65 -43.66 42.65
C PRO A 660 6.54 -42.38 42.82
N VAL A 661 5.92 -41.31 43.34
CA VAL A 661 6.34 -39.89 43.56
C VAL A 661 7.38 -39.65 44.67
N GLU A 662 8.26 -38.63 44.54
CA GLU A 662 8.78 -37.84 45.68
C GLU A 662 9.14 -36.37 45.31
N VAL A 663 8.92 -35.44 46.25
CA VAL A 663 8.88 -33.96 46.07
C VAL A 663 9.86 -33.26 47.03
N THR A 664 10.42 -32.11 46.58
CA THR A 664 11.11 -30.97 47.29
C THR A 664 12.61 -31.06 47.66
N PRO A 665 13.40 -29.93 47.67
CA PRO A 665 13.00 -28.52 47.88
C PRO A 665 13.52 -27.45 46.89
N THR A 666 12.85 -26.28 46.94
CA THR A 666 13.09 -25.03 46.17
C THR A 666 14.29 -24.21 46.67
N PRO A 667 15.00 -23.52 45.76
CA PRO A 667 15.42 -22.12 46.01
C PRO A 667 15.12 -21.17 44.83
N GLU A 668 15.18 -19.87 45.13
CA GLU A 668 14.76 -18.65 44.39
C GLU A 668 15.16 -18.49 42.90
N PRO A 669 14.47 -17.58 42.16
CA PRO A 669 14.36 -17.61 40.70
C PRO A 669 15.57 -17.00 39.98
N THR A 670 16.07 -17.73 38.98
CA THR A 670 16.98 -17.23 37.93
C THR A 670 16.15 -16.92 36.65
N PRO A 671 16.65 -16.05 35.76
CA PRO A 671 15.85 -15.40 34.71
C PRO A 671 15.39 -16.44 33.70
N VAL A 672 14.12 -16.36 33.30
CA VAL A 672 13.49 -17.26 32.34
C VAL A 672 14.21 -17.11 30.99
N THR A 673 15.11 -18.03 30.67
CA THR A 673 15.39 -18.44 29.29
C THR A 673 14.15 -19.16 28.78
N ASP A 674 13.67 -18.77 27.61
CA ASP A 674 12.57 -19.44 26.93
C ASP A 674 12.88 -20.95 26.83
N PRO A 675 12.07 -21.85 27.42
CA PRO A 675 12.34 -23.29 27.43
C PRO A 675 12.40 -23.92 26.01
N LEU A 676 12.08 -23.17 24.96
CA LEU A 676 12.05 -23.59 23.54
C LEU A 676 13.40 -23.48 22.79
N ARG A 677 14.53 -23.21 23.46
CA ARG A 677 15.82 -22.99 22.76
C ARG A 677 17.03 -23.70 23.39
N ASP A 678 16.80 -24.86 23.98
CA ASP A 678 17.87 -25.75 24.45
C ASP A 678 18.43 -26.59 23.27
N PRO A 679 19.75 -26.54 22.97
CA PRO A 679 20.35 -27.28 21.86
C PRO A 679 20.33 -28.81 22.00
N ASP A 680 20.20 -29.32 23.23
CA ASP A 680 20.16 -30.76 23.49
C ASP A 680 18.72 -31.32 23.57
N THR A 681 17.71 -30.43 23.58
CA THR A 681 16.29 -30.81 23.60
C THR A 681 15.70 -30.74 22.17
N PRO A 682 15.03 -31.80 21.68
CA PRO A 682 14.34 -31.77 20.39
C PRO A 682 13.26 -30.69 20.37
N GLN A 683 13.32 -29.81 19.38
CA GLN A 683 12.38 -28.71 19.21
C GLN A 683 11.15 -29.14 18.40
N ALA A 684 11.33 -30.05 17.44
CA ALA A 684 10.23 -30.66 16.71
C ALA A 684 10.64 -32.01 16.07
N GLU A 685 9.68 -32.89 15.81
CA GLU A 685 9.88 -34.16 15.09
C GLU A 685 8.72 -34.41 14.12
N GLY A 686 9.03 -34.66 12.85
CA GLY A 686 8.03 -34.94 11.82
C GLY A 686 8.61 -34.86 10.41
N ALA A 687 7.76 -34.74 9.40
CA ALA A 687 8.21 -34.80 8.00
C ALA A 687 8.95 -33.53 7.56
N ALA A 688 10.01 -33.69 6.78
CA ALA A 688 10.69 -32.60 6.09
C ALA A 688 10.10 -32.41 4.69
N GLY A 689 9.93 -31.16 4.25
CA GLY A 689 9.56 -30.81 2.88
C GLY A 689 10.76 -30.30 2.06
N ILE A 690 10.67 -30.36 0.73
CA ILE A 690 11.64 -29.72 -0.16
C ILE A 690 11.10 -28.35 -0.58
N VAL A 691 11.94 -27.32 -0.62
CA VAL A 691 11.51 -25.98 -1.05
C VAL A 691 11.14 -26.05 -2.54
N PRO A 692 9.91 -25.68 -2.93
CA PRO A 692 9.49 -25.74 -4.33
C PRO A 692 10.29 -24.79 -5.21
N GLY A 693 10.73 -25.26 -6.39
CA GLY A 693 11.25 -24.39 -7.45
C GLY A 693 12.78 -24.34 -7.61
N ASN A 694 13.55 -25.24 -6.98
CA ASN A 694 15.00 -25.34 -7.18
C ASN A 694 15.74 -23.99 -7.05
N LEU A 695 15.42 -23.21 -6.01
CA LEU A 695 16.02 -21.89 -5.81
C LEU A 695 17.55 -22.02 -5.67
N PRO A 696 18.34 -21.33 -6.51
CA PRO A 696 19.79 -21.47 -6.50
C PRO A 696 20.37 -20.90 -5.20
N GLN A 697 21.56 -21.37 -4.80
CA GLN A 697 22.23 -20.91 -3.58
C GLN A 697 22.31 -19.37 -3.47
N GLU A 698 22.57 -18.70 -4.60
CA GLU A 698 22.69 -17.25 -4.68
C GLU A 698 21.38 -16.50 -4.33
N TRP A 699 20.22 -17.11 -4.58
CA TRP A 699 18.91 -16.56 -4.18
C TRP A 699 18.80 -16.53 -2.65
N TRP A 700 19.19 -17.62 -1.99
CA TRP A 700 19.17 -17.73 -0.52
C TRP A 700 20.12 -16.72 0.13
N GLU A 701 21.32 -16.58 -0.42
CA GLU A 701 22.32 -15.62 0.07
C GLU A 701 21.82 -14.17 -0.07
N THR A 702 21.18 -13.84 -1.20
CA THR A 702 20.64 -12.50 -1.48
C THR A 702 19.42 -12.19 -0.61
N THR A 703 18.50 -13.13 -0.47
CA THR A 703 17.30 -12.97 0.37
C THR A 703 17.68 -12.82 1.84
N LEU A 704 18.62 -13.62 2.34
CA LEU A 704 19.08 -13.49 3.72
C LEU A 704 19.81 -12.14 3.96
N ALA A 705 20.60 -11.67 3.00
CA ALA A 705 21.21 -10.34 3.07
C ALA A 705 20.14 -9.22 3.07
N HIS A 706 19.07 -9.37 2.27
CA HIS A 706 17.96 -8.42 2.27
C HIS A 706 17.23 -8.35 3.61
N HIS A 707 17.00 -9.50 4.26
CA HIS A 707 16.43 -9.53 5.62
C HIS A 707 17.36 -8.88 6.64
N ALA A 708 18.67 -9.05 6.50
CA ALA A 708 19.65 -8.41 7.36
C ALA A 708 19.66 -6.88 7.19
N GLU A 709 19.56 -6.38 5.96
CA GLU A 709 19.45 -4.94 5.68
C GLU A 709 18.17 -4.33 6.27
N GLN A 710 17.10 -5.11 6.34
CA GLN A 710 15.82 -4.72 6.97
C GLN A 710 15.80 -4.90 8.50
N GLY A 711 16.88 -5.42 9.10
CA GLY A 711 16.94 -5.70 10.54
C GLY A 711 16.09 -6.89 10.99
N ASN A 712 15.66 -7.74 10.06
CA ASN A 712 14.81 -8.91 10.29
C ASN A 712 15.61 -10.21 10.39
N ALA A 713 16.94 -10.17 10.23
CA ALA A 713 17.82 -11.31 10.43
C ALA A 713 18.36 -11.37 11.88
N ALA A 714 18.69 -12.58 12.33
CA ALA A 714 19.25 -12.84 13.65
C ALA A 714 20.58 -12.13 13.88
N GLU A 715 20.79 -11.62 15.10
CA GLU A 715 22.02 -10.92 15.46
C GLU A 715 23.24 -11.86 15.35
N GLY A 716 24.23 -11.48 14.52
CA GLY A 716 25.42 -12.31 14.26
C GLY A 716 25.22 -13.44 13.24
N TRP A 717 24.20 -13.35 12.38
CA TRP A 717 23.97 -14.31 11.28
C TRP A 717 25.19 -14.47 10.36
N LEU A 718 25.31 -15.67 9.76
CA LEU A 718 26.33 -16.00 8.77
C LEU A 718 25.71 -16.84 7.65
N LEU A 719 26.21 -16.69 6.43
CA LEU A 719 25.88 -17.59 5.32
C LEU A 719 26.32 -19.02 5.64
N ASP A 720 25.56 -20.01 5.18
CA ASP A 720 25.94 -21.39 5.42
C ASP A 720 27.08 -21.81 4.49
N PRO A 721 28.25 -22.22 5.03
CA PRO A 721 29.44 -22.49 4.21
C PRO A 721 29.31 -23.74 3.34
N GLN A 722 28.31 -24.59 3.59
CA GLN A 722 28.03 -25.79 2.80
C GLN A 722 26.84 -25.58 1.84
N GLY A 723 26.25 -24.37 1.82
CA GLY A 723 25.10 -24.04 0.99
C GLY A 723 23.78 -24.65 1.48
N PHE A 724 23.71 -25.04 2.75
CA PHE A 724 22.51 -25.67 3.33
C PHE A 724 21.58 -24.61 3.91
N TYR A 725 20.44 -24.41 3.24
CA TYR A 725 19.42 -23.44 3.62
C TYR A 725 18.09 -24.12 3.90
N CYS A 726 17.33 -23.53 4.82
CA CYS A 726 16.04 -24.06 5.22
C CYS A 726 15.04 -22.95 5.56
N LEU A 727 13.77 -23.33 5.67
CA LEU A 727 12.67 -22.50 6.11
C LEU A 727 11.98 -23.18 7.29
N HIS A 728 11.72 -22.41 8.34
CA HIS A 728 10.94 -22.84 9.48
C HIS A 728 10.13 -21.68 10.05
N PRO A 729 8.82 -21.85 10.33
CA PRO A 729 7.91 -20.77 10.71
C PRO A 729 8.20 -20.09 12.06
N ASP A 730 9.13 -20.64 12.84
CA ASP A 730 9.35 -20.29 14.25
C ASP A 730 10.77 -19.77 14.49
N TYR A 731 11.58 -19.70 13.43
CA TYR A 731 12.97 -19.25 13.49
C TYR A 731 13.16 -18.09 12.52
N LEU A 732 13.95 -17.11 12.94
CA LEU A 732 14.23 -15.92 12.17
C LEU A 732 15.27 -16.21 11.06
N PRO A 733 15.23 -15.47 9.94
CA PRO A 733 16.31 -15.47 8.96
C PRO A 733 17.68 -15.34 9.63
N GLY A 734 18.61 -16.22 9.30
CA GLY A 734 19.96 -16.23 9.87
C GLY A 734 20.12 -17.05 11.15
N GLU A 735 19.06 -17.50 11.80
CA GLU A 735 19.14 -18.54 12.83
C GLU A 735 19.52 -19.89 12.19
N ARG A 736 20.04 -20.82 13.01
CA ARG A 736 20.49 -22.13 12.51
C ARG A 736 19.74 -23.26 13.20
N LEU A 737 19.43 -24.28 12.40
CA LEU A 737 18.78 -25.50 12.84
C LEU A 737 19.67 -26.69 12.56
N ARG A 738 19.72 -27.59 13.54
CA ARG A 738 20.37 -28.89 13.39
C ARG A 738 19.30 -29.91 13.11
N VAL A 739 19.34 -30.51 11.92
CA VAL A 739 18.32 -31.43 11.43
C VAL A 739 18.93 -32.82 11.35
N VAL A 740 18.33 -33.77 12.06
CA VAL A 740 18.84 -35.14 12.22
C VAL A 740 17.87 -36.13 11.60
N ARG A 741 18.38 -37.04 10.78
CA ARG A 741 17.67 -38.21 10.27
C ARG A 741 18.51 -39.47 10.45
N GLY A 742 18.11 -40.31 11.40
CA GLY A 742 18.86 -41.53 11.72
C GLY A 742 20.30 -41.22 12.13
N ALA A 743 21.27 -41.65 11.33
CA ALA A 743 22.70 -41.35 11.54
C ALA A 743 23.21 -40.11 10.76
N GLN A 744 22.36 -39.52 9.90
CA GLN A 744 22.70 -38.32 9.13
C GLN A 744 22.27 -37.07 9.89
N GLU A 745 23.12 -36.05 9.86
CA GLU A 745 22.89 -34.78 10.54
C GLU A 745 23.46 -33.65 9.69
N ILE A 746 22.68 -32.59 9.54
CA ILE A 746 23.12 -31.34 8.93
C ILE A 746 22.82 -30.16 9.86
N THR A 747 23.52 -29.05 9.64
CA THR A 747 23.10 -27.75 10.16
C THR A 747 22.74 -26.87 8.98
N CYS A 748 21.52 -26.34 8.94
CA CYS A 748 21.06 -25.41 7.91
C CYS A 748 20.81 -24.02 8.51
N THR A 749 21.00 -22.99 7.69
CA THR A 749 20.67 -21.60 8.05
C THR A 749 19.28 -21.24 7.52
N ILE A 750 18.47 -20.56 8.33
CA ILE A 750 17.17 -20.04 7.88
C ILE A 750 17.42 -18.95 6.84
N GLY A 751 17.07 -19.22 5.59
CA GLY A 751 17.43 -18.36 4.46
C GLY A 751 16.39 -17.27 4.12
N ASP A 752 15.16 -17.43 4.58
CA ASP A 752 14.06 -16.48 4.38
C ASP A 752 13.04 -16.64 5.53
N SER A 753 12.21 -15.63 5.73
CA SER A 753 11.08 -15.65 6.66
C SER A 753 9.83 -16.13 5.95
N ILE A 754 9.04 -16.98 6.60
CA ILE A 754 7.72 -17.34 6.08
C ILE A 754 6.77 -16.17 6.37
N PRO A 755 6.01 -15.68 5.37
CA PRO A 755 5.03 -14.62 5.58
C PRO A 755 4.08 -14.93 6.74
N PRO A 756 3.79 -13.97 7.65
CA PRO A 756 3.02 -14.24 8.86
C PRO A 756 1.63 -14.86 8.63
N ASP A 757 1.00 -14.52 7.51
CA ASP A 757 -0.29 -15.05 7.05
C ASP A 757 -0.22 -16.50 6.55
N GLN A 758 1.00 -17.00 6.29
CA GLN A 758 1.25 -18.36 5.84
C GLN A 758 1.80 -19.26 6.97
N ILE A 759 2.25 -18.70 8.10
CA ILE A 759 2.86 -19.45 9.22
C ILE A 759 1.97 -20.61 9.70
N ASP A 760 0.66 -20.40 9.86
CA ASP A 760 -0.26 -21.44 10.33
C ASP A 760 -0.50 -22.56 9.30
N ALA A 761 -0.47 -22.22 8.01
CA ALA A 761 -0.53 -23.20 6.93
C ALA A 761 0.77 -24.02 6.84
N TRP A 762 1.92 -23.38 7.10
CA TRP A 762 3.23 -24.02 7.11
C TRP A 762 3.43 -24.93 8.32
N ARG A 763 2.99 -24.51 9.51
CA ARG A 763 3.00 -25.33 10.75
C ARG A 763 2.15 -26.61 10.63
N GLY A 764 1.20 -26.66 9.70
CA GLY A 764 0.33 -27.81 9.47
C GLY A 764 0.81 -28.82 8.40
N ALA A 765 1.83 -28.48 7.61
CA ALA A 765 2.23 -29.27 6.44
C ALA A 765 3.59 -29.97 6.59
N TRP A 766 4.61 -29.28 7.13
CA TRP A 766 5.98 -29.80 7.26
C TRP A 766 6.67 -29.22 8.48
N VAL A 767 7.59 -29.98 9.08
CA VAL A 767 8.34 -29.52 10.26
C VAL A 767 9.51 -28.62 9.85
N VAL A 768 10.11 -28.82 8.69
CA VAL A 768 11.10 -27.91 8.07
C VAL A 768 11.08 -28.10 6.56
N GLN A 769 11.27 -27.02 5.80
CA GLN A 769 11.57 -27.14 4.37
C GLN A 769 13.05 -26.92 4.09
N LEU A 770 13.63 -27.80 3.27
CA LEU A 770 15.06 -27.81 2.95
C LEU A 770 15.28 -27.46 1.48
N ASN A 771 16.34 -26.71 1.20
CA ASN A 771 16.81 -26.59 -0.17
C ASN A 771 17.40 -27.93 -0.67
N ASP A 772 17.55 -28.09 -1.99
CA ASP A 772 18.01 -29.35 -2.60
C ASP A 772 19.33 -29.87 -2.03
N ALA A 773 20.28 -28.96 -1.74
CA ALA A 773 21.58 -29.33 -1.19
C ALA A 773 21.45 -29.95 0.21
N ALA A 774 20.67 -29.35 1.09
CA ALA A 774 20.36 -29.87 2.41
C ALA A 774 19.52 -31.16 2.33
N TRP A 775 18.56 -31.22 1.40
CA TRP A 775 17.71 -32.38 1.15
C TRP A 775 18.54 -33.62 0.77
N HIS A 776 19.47 -33.45 -0.17
CA HIS A 776 20.37 -34.51 -0.59
C HIS A 776 21.40 -34.89 0.48
N ALA A 777 21.91 -33.93 1.26
CA ALA A 777 22.86 -34.20 2.33
C ALA A 777 22.27 -35.07 3.46
N LEU A 778 20.95 -34.96 3.72
CA LEU A 778 20.22 -35.86 4.62
C LEU A 778 19.75 -37.17 3.97
N ASN A 779 20.13 -37.40 2.70
CA ASN A 779 19.78 -38.56 1.89
C ASN A 779 18.26 -38.83 1.82
N LEU A 780 17.45 -37.76 1.79
CA LEU A 780 15.98 -37.81 1.76
C LEU A 780 15.49 -38.25 0.37
N ASP A 781 14.45 -39.09 0.32
CA ASP A 781 13.91 -39.60 -0.95
C ASP A 781 13.02 -38.54 -1.63
N PRO A 782 13.41 -37.99 -2.80
CA PRO A 782 12.61 -36.98 -3.50
C PRO A 782 11.27 -37.49 -4.04
N SER A 783 11.05 -38.81 -4.09
CA SER A 783 9.78 -39.42 -4.54
C SER A 783 8.77 -39.67 -3.42
N GLN A 784 9.19 -39.53 -2.16
CA GLN A 784 8.32 -39.65 -0.98
C GLN A 784 8.29 -38.34 -0.21
N ALA A 785 7.58 -37.34 -0.75
CA ALA A 785 7.40 -36.06 -0.07
C ALA A 785 6.86 -36.23 1.36
N ASP A 786 5.97 -37.20 1.62
CA ASP A 786 5.31 -37.40 2.94
C ASP A 786 5.98 -38.42 3.89
N GLY A 787 7.16 -38.98 3.56
CA GLY A 787 7.63 -40.23 4.20
C GLY A 787 8.75 -40.14 5.26
N ASP A 788 9.66 -39.17 5.14
CA ASP A 788 10.90 -39.18 5.92
C ASP A 788 10.85 -38.26 7.14
N ARG A 789 10.80 -38.86 8.33
CA ARG A 789 10.79 -38.12 9.60
C ARG A 789 12.19 -37.63 9.95
N VAL A 790 12.28 -36.35 10.28
CA VAL A 790 13.48 -35.68 10.81
C VAL A 790 13.20 -35.16 12.22
N VAL A 791 14.27 -35.00 13.00
CA VAL A 791 14.24 -34.36 14.32
C VAL A 791 15.03 -33.05 14.24
N ILE A 792 14.44 -31.96 14.74
CA ILE A 792 15.02 -30.62 14.71
C ILE A 792 15.49 -30.24 16.11
N TYR A 793 16.71 -29.75 16.20
CA TYR A 793 17.29 -29.14 17.38
C TYR A 793 17.68 -27.70 17.06
N TYR A 794 17.60 -26.83 18.05
CA TYR A 794 18.15 -25.48 17.94
C TYR A 794 19.68 -25.54 17.86
N ALA A 795 20.29 -24.79 16.94
CA ALA A 795 21.75 -24.73 16.80
C ALA A 795 22.25 -23.30 17.13
N PRO A 796 22.95 -23.09 18.26
CA PRO A 796 23.46 -21.77 18.63
C PRO A 796 24.49 -21.28 17.63
N LEU A 797 24.41 -19.99 17.28
CA LEU A 797 25.37 -19.29 16.45
C LEU A 797 26.75 -19.31 17.15
N GLY A 798 27.67 -20.14 16.63
CA GLY A 798 29.02 -20.35 17.20
C GLY A 798 29.38 -21.82 17.46
N SER A 799 28.44 -22.75 17.34
CA SER A 799 28.74 -24.18 17.36
C SER A 799 29.29 -24.62 15.99
N ALA A 800 30.59 -24.88 15.90
CA ALA A 800 31.14 -25.59 14.75
C ALA A 800 30.57 -27.01 14.77
N ALA A 801 30.04 -27.49 13.64
CA ALA A 801 29.61 -28.87 13.51
C ALA A 801 30.74 -29.82 13.98
N PRO A 802 30.49 -30.77 14.89
CA PRO A 802 31.45 -31.82 15.12
C PRO A 802 31.53 -32.65 13.84
N SER A 803 32.70 -32.61 13.19
CA SER A 803 33.01 -33.48 12.07
C SER A 803 32.83 -34.94 12.48
N THR A 804 31.75 -35.60 12.05
CA THR A 804 31.60 -37.05 12.12
C THR A 804 32.34 -37.70 10.96
N HIS A 805 33.66 -37.49 10.91
CA HIS A 805 34.55 -38.58 10.53
C HIS A 805 34.76 -39.40 11.80
N THR A 806 33.96 -40.45 11.97
CA THR A 806 34.28 -41.56 12.85
C THR A 806 35.51 -42.29 12.29
N THR A 807 36.68 -41.84 12.69
CA THR A 807 37.82 -42.73 12.90
C THR A 807 38.03 -42.86 14.40
N ASP A 808 37.56 -44.00 14.90
CA ASP A 808 38.08 -44.74 16.05
C ASP A 808 39.52 -44.34 16.39
N ASP A 809 39.75 -43.70 17.55
CA ASP A 809 40.85 -44.12 18.40
C ASP A 809 40.72 -43.64 19.85
N ARG A 810 41.35 -44.42 20.73
CA ARG A 810 41.11 -44.51 22.16
C ARG A 810 41.88 -43.46 22.96
N GLY A 811 41.26 -43.04 24.06
CA GLY A 811 41.91 -43.06 25.38
C GLY A 811 42.39 -41.73 25.96
N GLY A 812 41.97 -41.49 27.21
CA GLY A 812 42.92 -41.02 28.23
C GLY A 812 42.62 -39.68 28.91
N ARG A 813 41.91 -39.78 30.05
CA ARG A 813 42.20 -39.16 31.37
C ARG A 813 42.65 -37.70 31.48
N GLN A 814 41.88 -36.98 32.31
CA GLN A 814 42.31 -36.16 33.46
C GLN A 814 43.53 -35.24 33.26
N GLN A 815 43.30 -33.92 33.24
CA GLN A 815 43.39 -33.06 34.43
C GLN A 815 42.75 -31.70 34.18
#